data_AF-A0A1M5BPS6-F1
#
_entry.id   AF-A0A1M5BPS6-F1
#
_cell.length_a   1.000
_cell.length_b   1.000
_cell.length_c   1.000
_cell.angle_alpha   90.00
_cell.angle_beta   90.00
_cell.angle_gamma   90.00
#
_symmetry.space_group_name_H-M   'P 1'
#
loop_
_entity.id
_entity.type
_entity.pdbx_description
1 polymer ?
#
loop_
_entity_poly.entity_id
_entity_poly.type
_entity_poly.pdbx_seq_one_letter_code
_entity_poly.pdbx_strand_id
1 'polypeptide(L)'
;MNDAPKDPPEPPEDTDMRDDNTTDQPEANLVHFNPWRDFNDAAPRIDPFGDEPDPEQIASFMEVVFGYSDGLIPVRSFIDKGQGIDGRPHNIWIAADETAPEKMATFANWAAREGAAVYVIPGTVAETGQAKAADVAQMQAVVVDIDSGDIAAKRAHLERHLGPPTMVVESGGITPEGQHKAHVWWKLTEPAEGDDIRRLCRLRGDIAAKVGGDMHFRSAHQPIRVAGSVYYKNGLKTLVRIVELNAGLERDLDEFAEAVADMPPVPGVNLTPDFATPDKPAVGDVLVTPVREGAADDWSRFEGASAAIGYFIRLVHEGRLSKNDGWEAICGYNAAMLRPQWPVERLKRESERLWARHVERHGPPLVRLDSAAPVPDDMPTFTLGQLLDDRSPMPADLIGPRVLTPGGLLVLGGAPKVGKSDLLIAWLVHMAAGVPFLGFTPPRPLRIFYLQAEIQYHYLRERMQQIGLPPDLIASARDNLVVTPKLKMLLDAEGSARVAAAIRAAFPDAPLDILCIDPIRNLFDGGPDGGGENDNAAMMFFLKDRVEVLRDHVNPDCGVILVHHTKKLSKHQVKEDPFLALSGASALRGFYTTGLILHRPDEDASERKLEIELRNGPALKPKLVDKVKGAWVEVNPMNERLVRAEQGAKFDAERDRKGEVIVDILHREARSGRMYTMTLFAEAFENKSGLSGQTSIRERLNVLTTKGIVKFVKGDAASDLGLASDRSKYGYLCVEHMELATGEETVDPETGEVTPVHVRVFPSHYKCPQTGAVLPVENPAVWVYPEGGET
;
A
#
# COMPACT_ATOMS: atom_id res chain seq x y z
N MET A 1 -43.49 -10.64 -65.23
CA MET A 1 -43.72 -10.19 -66.62
C MET A 1 -44.68 -9.01 -66.57
N ASN A 2 -44.21 -7.90 -67.15
CA ASN A 2 -44.92 -6.70 -67.63
C ASN A 2 -45.43 -5.67 -66.62
N ASP A 3 -44.54 -4.72 -66.34
CA ASP A 3 -44.63 -3.26 -66.57
C ASP A 3 -46.00 -2.55 -66.60
N ALA A 4 -46.06 -1.55 -65.70
CA ALA A 4 -46.67 -0.19 -65.69
C ALA A 4 -47.31 0.37 -66.98
N PRO A 5 -48.11 1.50 -66.98
CA PRO A 5 -48.02 2.65 -66.04
C PRO A 5 -49.28 3.51 -65.71
N LYS A 6 -49.11 4.40 -64.69
CA LYS A 6 -49.53 5.84 -64.50
C LYS A 6 -50.98 6.30 -64.82
N ASP A 7 -51.66 7.22 -64.12
CA ASP A 7 -51.33 8.40 -63.28
C ASP A 7 -52.59 8.80 -62.40
N PRO A 8 -52.51 9.79 -61.46
CA PRO A 8 -53.40 10.02 -60.28
C PRO A 8 -54.56 11.07 -60.57
N PRO A 9 -55.41 11.62 -59.64
CA PRO A 9 -55.19 11.96 -58.21
C PRO A 9 -56.41 11.96 -57.22
N GLU A 10 -56.12 12.45 -56.00
CA GLU A 10 -56.99 13.25 -55.08
C GLU A 10 -57.79 12.57 -53.92
N PRO A 11 -58.27 13.32 -52.89
CA PRO A 11 -57.84 13.35 -51.46
C PRO A 11 -58.88 12.68 -50.49
N PRO A 12 -58.75 12.63 -49.13
CA PRO A 12 -59.12 13.73 -48.18
C PRO A 12 -58.30 13.72 -46.82
N GLU A 13 -58.23 14.74 -45.95
CA GLU A 13 -59.21 15.24 -44.93
C GLU A 13 -59.94 14.10 -44.17
N ASP A 14 -60.11 14.03 -42.85
CA ASP A 14 -60.12 15.00 -41.75
C ASP A 14 -60.23 14.20 -40.42
N THR A 15 -59.83 14.78 -39.28
CA THR A 15 -60.63 14.73 -38.03
C THR A 15 -60.04 15.63 -36.94
N ASP A 16 -60.81 16.69 -36.69
CA ASP A 16 -60.90 17.63 -35.58
C ASP A 16 -60.80 17.06 -34.14
N MET A 17 -60.24 17.88 -33.23
CA MET A 17 -60.97 18.53 -32.12
C MET A 17 -60.04 19.48 -31.33
N ARG A 18 -60.41 20.78 -31.33
CA ARG A 18 -59.76 21.94 -30.70
C ARG A 18 -60.15 22.11 -29.22
N ASP A 19 -59.30 22.77 -28.40
CA ASP A 19 -59.49 24.20 -28.04
C ASP A 19 -58.42 24.76 -27.06
N ASP A 20 -57.81 25.86 -27.50
CA ASP A 20 -57.55 27.14 -26.82
C ASP A 20 -56.60 27.26 -25.59
N ASN A 21 -55.37 27.71 -25.85
CA ASN A 21 -54.87 29.01 -25.37
C ASN A 21 -53.42 29.30 -25.83
N THR A 22 -53.25 30.39 -26.57
CA THR A 22 -51.99 30.99 -27.00
C THR A 22 -51.32 31.80 -25.89
N THR A 23 -50.03 31.52 -25.61
CA THR A 23 -48.99 32.51 -25.25
C THR A 23 -47.58 31.96 -25.55
N ASP A 24 -46.86 32.67 -26.42
CA ASP A 24 -45.40 32.84 -26.60
C ASP A 24 -44.43 31.65 -26.70
N GLN A 25 -43.93 31.39 -27.92
CA GLN A 25 -42.50 31.26 -28.28
C GLN A 25 -42.30 31.21 -29.81
N PRO A 26 -41.31 31.91 -30.42
CA PRO A 26 -41.08 31.87 -31.85
C PRO A 26 -40.21 30.66 -32.25
N GLU A 27 -40.77 29.77 -33.08
CA GLU A 27 -40.06 28.65 -33.69
C GLU A 27 -39.01 29.11 -34.72
N ALA A 28 -37.95 28.32 -34.79
CA ALA A 28 -36.71 28.58 -35.47
C ALA A 28 -36.83 28.50 -36.99
N ASN A 29 -36.26 29.51 -37.67
CA ASN A 29 -35.84 29.42 -39.07
C ASN A 29 -34.78 28.33 -39.23
N LEU A 30 -35.19 27.13 -39.67
CA LEU A 30 -34.28 26.12 -40.20
C LEU A 30 -33.85 26.53 -41.61
N VAL A 31 -32.75 27.30 -41.70
CA VAL A 31 -32.02 27.49 -42.96
C VAL A 31 -31.23 26.22 -43.25
N HIS A 32 -31.58 25.55 -44.35
CA HIS A 32 -30.84 24.39 -44.85
C HIS A 32 -29.47 24.86 -45.38
N PHE A 33 -28.43 24.78 -44.54
CA PHE A 33 -27.06 25.15 -44.89
C PHE A 33 -26.41 24.02 -45.70
N ASN A 34 -25.98 24.32 -46.93
CA ASN A 34 -25.18 23.39 -47.75
C ASN A 34 -23.79 24.00 -47.97
N PRO A 35 -22.79 23.65 -47.14
CA PRO A 35 -21.52 24.37 -47.06
C PRO A 35 -20.85 24.59 -48.41
N TRP A 36 -20.85 23.57 -49.29
CA TRP A 36 -20.09 23.61 -50.53
C TRP A 36 -20.67 24.48 -51.64
N ARG A 37 -21.98 24.75 -51.60
CA ARG A 37 -22.64 25.57 -52.62
C ARG A 37 -22.50 27.06 -52.30
N ASP A 38 -22.59 27.39 -51.02
CA ASP A 38 -22.52 28.78 -50.55
C ASP A 38 -21.09 29.36 -50.57
N PHE A 39 -20.04 28.52 -50.51
CA PHE A 39 -18.64 28.98 -50.60
C PHE A 39 -18.14 29.25 -52.03
N ASN A 40 -18.75 28.64 -53.06
CA ASN A 40 -18.26 28.72 -54.45
C ASN A 40 -18.89 29.88 -55.28
N ASP A 41 -20.02 30.44 -54.86
CA ASP A 41 -20.77 31.44 -55.66
C ASP A 41 -20.40 32.92 -55.36
N ALA A 42 -19.41 33.18 -54.50
CA ALA A 42 -19.01 34.54 -54.13
C ALA A 42 -18.00 35.16 -55.12
N ALA A 43 -18.46 36.10 -55.95
CA ALA A 43 -17.66 36.82 -56.94
C ALA A 43 -16.39 37.48 -56.32
N PRO A 44 -15.22 37.35 -56.97
CA PRO A 44 -13.95 37.84 -56.41
C PRO A 44 -13.90 39.37 -56.34
N ARG A 45 -13.60 39.91 -55.16
CA ARG A 45 -13.12 41.29 -54.98
C ARG A 45 -11.64 41.26 -54.69
N ILE A 46 -10.85 41.84 -55.60
CA ILE A 46 -9.40 41.94 -55.53
C ILE A 46 -9.05 43.15 -54.66
N ASP A 47 -8.29 42.93 -53.59
CA ASP A 47 -7.64 44.00 -52.80
C ASP A 47 -6.18 44.11 -53.24
N PRO A 48 -5.78 45.15 -54.01
CA PRO A 48 -4.46 45.22 -54.65
C PRO A 48 -3.28 45.42 -53.67
N PHE A 49 -3.53 45.56 -52.37
CA PHE A 49 -2.52 45.94 -51.37
C PHE A 49 -2.56 45.14 -50.05
N GLY A 50 -3.40 44.11 -49.94
CA GLY A 50 -3.48 43.27 -48.75
C GLY A 50 -2.72 41.94 -48.90
N ASP A 51 -2.12 41.44 -47.82
CA ASP A 51 -1.62 40.05 -47.80
C ASP A 51 -2.80 39.08 -48.04
N GLU A 52 -2.76 38.35 -49.15
CA GLU A 52 -3.74 37.32 -49.52
C GLU A 52 -3.22 35.93 -49.11
N PRO A 53 -4.11 34.95 -48.84
CA PRO A 53 -3.68 33.58 -48.60
C PRO A 53 -2.85 33.02 -49.75
N ASP A 54 -1.78 32.29 -49.43
CA ASP A 54 -0.85 31.67 -50.36
C ASP A 54 -1.17 30.16 -50.48
N PRO A 55 -1.76 29.71 -51.60
CA PRO A 55 -2.15 28.31 -51.78
C PRO A 55 -0.97 27.33 -51.80
N GLU A 56 0.22 27.75 -52.25
CA GLU A 56 1.40 26.88 -52.32
C GLU A 56 1.97 26.63 -50.92
N GLN A 57 1.99 27.66 -50.07
CA GLN A 57 2.37 27.50 -48.66
C GLN A 57 1.33 26.72 -47.87
N ILE A 58 0.03 26.91 -48.15
CA ILE A 58 -1.02 26.08 -47.56
C ILE A 58 -0.80 24.61 -47.93
N ALA A 59 -0.54 24.30 -49.20
CA ALA A 59 -0.29 22.93 -49.62
C ALA A 59 0.93 22.31 -48.92
N SER A 60 2.03 23.05 -48.84
CA SER A 60 3.24 22.60 -48.12
C SER A 60 3.00 22.36 -46.63
N PHE A 61 2.19 23.22 -45.99
CA PHE A 61 1.79 23.05 -44.59
C PHE A 61 0.92 21.80 -44.39
N MET A 62 -0.07 21.60 -45.25
CA MET A 62 -0.97 20.44 -45.16
C MET A 62 -0.21 19.12 -45.33
N GLU A 63 0.76 19.08 -46.25
CA GLU A 63 1.63 17.92 -46.47
C GLU A 63 2.47 17.59 -45.21
N VAL A 64 3.08 18.59 -44.58
CA VAL A 64 3.90 18.37 -43.38
C VAL A 64 3.06 17.94 -42.17
N VAL A 65 1.86 18.50 -42.01
CA VAL A 65 1.04 18.32 -40.80
C VAL A 65 0.07 17.12 -40.91
N PHE A 66 -0.28 16.70 -42.12
CA PHE A 66 -1.31 15.66 -42.34
C PHE A 66 -0.98 14.67 -43.48
N GLY A 67 0.19 14.75 -44.12
CA GLY A 67 0.46 14.02 -45.38
C GLY A 67 0.29 12.49 -45.36
N TYR A 68 0.48 11.85 -44.20
CA TYR A 68 0.21 10.40 -44.04
C TYR A 68 -1.01 10.11 -43.17
N SER A 69 -1.74 11.15 -42.74
CA SER A 69 -2.88 10.99 -41.84
C SER A 69 -4.18 10.71 -42.60
N ASP A 70 -5.02 9.86 -42.02
CA ASP A 70 -6.38 9.56 -42.44
C ASP A 70 -7.40 10.30 -41.56
N GLY A 71 -8.64 10.38 -42.03
CA GLY A 71 -9.78 10.93 -41.28
C GLY A 71 -10.09 12.38 -41.63
N LEU A 72 -10.53 13.15 -40.62
CA LEU A 72 -11.00 14.53 -40.81
C LEU A 72 -10.12 15.53 -40.06
N ILE A 73 -9.70 16.60 -40.73
CA ILE A 73 -8.94 17.72 -40.20
C ILE A 73 -9.93 18.75 -39.63
N PRO A 74 -9.95 18.99 -38.31
CA PRO A 74 -10.77 20.03 -37.72
C PRO A 74 -10.15 21.41 -37.99
N VAL A 75 -10.89 22.25 -38.72
CA VAL A 75 -10.48 23.62 -39.05
C VAL A 75 -11.40 24.60 -38.34
N ARG A 76 -10.82 25.63 -37.74
CA ARG A 76 -11.53 26.70 -37.05
C ARG A 76 -11.15 28.04 -37.63
N SER A 77 -12.15 28.90 -37.82
CA SER A 77 -11.94 30.30 -38.15
C SER A 77 -12.71 31.19 -37.19
N PHE A 78 -12.06 32.23 -36.70
CA PHE A 78 -12.68 33.27 -35.89
C PHE A 78 -11.92 34.59 -36.06
N ILE A 79 -12.63 35.68 -35.80
CA ILE A 79 -12.06 37.02 -35.85
C ILE A 79 -11.13 37.20 -34.65
N ASP A 80 -9.88 37.55 -34.92
CA ASP A 80 -8.88 37.73 -33.87
C ASP A 80 -9.19 38.97 -33.00
N LYS A 81 -8.83 38.89 -31.71
CA LYS A 81 -9.11 39.94 -30.72
C LYS A 81 -8.50 41.30 -31.13
N GLY A 82 -9.29 42.37 -31.01
CA GLY A 82 -8.85 43.75 -31.23
C GLY A 82 -9.23 44.37 -32.57
N GLN A 83 -10.07 43.71 -33.38
CA GLN A 83 -10.56 44.25 -34.65
C GLN A 83 -11.91 44.98 -34.58
N GLY A 84 -12.64 44.87 -33.45
CA GLY A 84 -13.93 45.55 -33.29
C GLY A 84 -15.08 44.97 -34.11
N ILE A 85 -14.94 43.75 -34.63
CA ILE A 85 -15.95 43.01 -35.39
C ILE A 85 -16.38 41.79 -34.56
N ASP A 86 -17.68 41.69 -34.23
CA ASP A 86 -18.26 40.51 -33.56
C ASP A 86 -18.65 39.45 -34.61
N GLY A 87 -17.87 38.38 -34.70
CA GLY A 87 -18.12 37.23 -35.57
C GLY A 87 -18.26 35.92 -34.79
N ARG A 88 -19.20 35.05 -35.19
CA ARG A 88 -19.29 33.69 -34.62
C ARG A 88 -18.16 32.82 -35.20
N PRO A 89 -17.53 31.94 -34.39
CA PRO A 89 -16.51 31.02 -34.89
C PRO A 89 -17.11 30.02 -35.89
N HIS A 90 -16.43 29.81 -37.00
CA HIS A 90 -16.80 28.84 -38.03
C HIS A 90 -15.90 27.61 -37.92
N ASN A 91 -16.52 26.44 -37.73
CA ASN A 91 -15.82 25.16 -37.64
C ASN A 91 -16.21 24.29 -38.83
N ILE A 92 -15.21 23.76 -39.54
CA ILE A 92 -15.39 22.82 -40.63
C ILE A 92 -14.48 21.60 -40.45
N TRP A 93 -14.79 20.53 -41.19
CA TRP A 93 -14.00 19.30 -41.21
C TRP A 93 -13.62 18.99 -42.66
N ILE A 94 -12.33 18.91 -42.92
CA ILE A 94 -11.78 18.62 -44.26
C ILE A 94 -11.24 17.18 -44.23
N ALA A 95 -11.59 16.34 -45.20
CA ALA A 95 -10.97 15.01 -45.31
C ALA A 95 -9.45 15.14 -45.50
N ALA A 96 -8.67 14.36 -44.76
CA ALA A 96 -7.22 14.26 -44.92
C ALA A 96 -6.91 13.39 -46.15
N ASP A 97 -7.13 13.96 -47.33
CA ASP A 97 -6.90 13.32 -48.62
C ASP A 97 -6.22 14.30 -49.60
N GLU A 98 -5.97 13.87 -50.84
CA GLU A 98 -5.33 14.68 -51.89
C GLU A 98 -6.06 16.02 -52.17
N THR A 99 -7.32 16.15 -51.78
CA THR A 99 -8.11 17.37 -51.97
C THR A 99 -7.99 18.36 -50.80
N ALA A 100 -7.38 17.95 -49.68
CA ALA A 100 -7.28 18.78 -48.48
C ALA A 100 -6.60 20.15 -48.70
N PRO A 101 -5.50 20.27 -49.47
CA PRO A 101 -4.86 21.55 -49.76
C PRO A 101 -5.79 22.54 -50.48
N GLU A 102 -6.49 22.09 -51.52
CA GLU A 102 -7.40 22.92 -52.31
C GLU A 102 -8.59 23.41 -51.46
N LYS A 103 -9.16 22.49 -50.65
CA LYS A 103 -10.25 22.81 -49.72
C LYS A 103 -9.82 23.80 -48.64
N MET A 104 -8.61 23.64 -48.10
CA MET A 104 -8.04 24.56 -47.11
C MET A 104 -7.77 25.94 -47.73
N ALA A 105 -7.21 26.00 -48.94
CA ALA A 105 -6.97 27.25 -49.65
C ALA A 105 -8.29 28.01 -49.95
N THR A 106 -9.33 27.27 -50.33
CA THR A 106 -10.68 27.84 -50.52
C THR A 106 -11.22 28.44 -49.22
N PHE A 107 -11.11 27.71 -48.11
CA PHE A 107 -11.54 28.19 -46.80
C PHE A 107 -10.70 29.38 -46.30
N ALA A 108 -9.39 29.38 -46.53
CA ALA A 108 -8.52 30.49 -46.16
C ALA A 108 -8.82 31.76 -46.96
N ASN A 109 -9.14 31.65 -48.24
CA ASN A 109 -9.60 32.77 -49.06
C ASN A 109 -10.91 33.37 -48.56
N TRP A 110 -11.86 32.52 -48.16
CA TRP A 110 -13.09 32.99 -47.52
C TRP A 110 -12.79 33.68 -46.18
N ALA A 111 -12.01 33.05 -45.29
CA ALA A 111 -11.68 33.61 -43.98
C ALA A 111 -10.96 34.95 -44.09
N ALA A 112 -10.05 35.10 -45.06
CA ALA A 112 -9.35 36.35 -45.32
C ALA A 112 -10.31 37.48 -45.76
N ARG A 113 -11.36 37.18 -46.52
CA ARG A 113 -12.41 38.16 -46.90
C ARG A 113 -13.24 38.60 -45.70
N GLU A 114 -13.50 37.67 -44.77
CA GLU A 114 -14.21 37.93 -43.52
C GLU A 114 -13.34 38.57 -42.42
N GLY A 115 -12.04 38.79 -42.69
CA GLY A 115 -11.10 39.32 -41.69
C GLY A 115 -10.81 38.34 -40.55
N ALA A 116 -11.03 37.04 -40.77
CA ALA A 116 -10.86 35.99 -39.77
C ALA A 116 -9.57 35.20 -40.00
N ALA A 117 -8.93 34.77 -38.91
CA ALA A 117 -7.75 33.92 -38.96
C ALA A 117 -8.17 32.43 -39.07
N VAL A 118 -7.26 31.59 -39.59
CA VAL A 118 -7.50 30.16 -39.80
C VAL A 118 -6.58 29.34 -38.90
N TYR A 119 -7.17 28.39 -38.19
CA TYR A 119 -6.50 27.50 -37.27
C TYR A 119 -6.87 26.04 -37.58
N VAL A 120 -5.92 25.14 -37.37
CA VAL A 120 -6.16 23.69 -37.35
C VAL A 120 -5.83 23.11 -35.99
N ILE A 121 -6.44 21.99 -35.66
CA ILE A 121 -5.86 21.07 -34.70
C ILE A 121 -4.80 20.24 -35.45
N PRO A 122 -3.55 20.11 -34.96
CA PRO A 122 -2.48 19.41 -35.67
C PRO A 122 -2.61 17.88 -35.55
N GLY A 123 -3.82 17.37 -35.83
CA GLY A 123 -4.20 15.97 -35.83
C GLY A 123 -5.60 15.77 -36.44
N THR A 124 -5.90 14.54 -36.85
CA THR A 124 -7.17 14.17 -37.47
C THR A 124 -8.13 13.53 -36.47
N VAL A 125 -9.43 13.57 -36.76
CA VAL A 125 -10.51 12.97 -35.97
C VAL A 125 -11.35 12.03 -36.84
N ALA A 126 -12.11 11.13 -36.22
CA ALA A 126 -12.94 10.18 -36.94
C ALA A 126 -14.24 10.81 -37.49
N GLU A 127 -14.87 11.72 -36.74
CA GLU A 127 -16.20 12.23 -37.08
C GLU A 127 -16.30 13.76 -37.02
N THR A 128 -17.25 14.32 -37.77
CA THR A 128 -17.60 15.75 -37.67
C THR A 128 -18.16 16.09 -36.30
N GLY A 129 -17.87 17.29 -35.79
CA GLY A 129 -18.29 17.72 -34.44
C GLY A 129 -17.31 17.31 -33.33
N GLN A 130 -16.33 16.45 -33.64
CA GLN A 130 -15.25 16.06 -32.75
C GLN A 130 -14.03 16.98 -32.92
N ALA A 131 -13.50 17.49 -31.81
CA ALA A 131 -12.37 18.43 -31.81
C ALA A 131 -11.76 18.64 -30.40
N LYS A 132 -11.98 17.70 -29.48
CA LYS A 132 -11.34 17.67 -28.15
C LYS A 132 -10.07 16.82 -28.22
N ALA A 133 -9.20 16.96 -27.23
CA ALA A 133 -7.92 16.23 -27.20
C ALA A 133 -8.09 14.71 -27.20
N ALA A 134 -9.20 14.19 -26.65
CA ALA A 134 -9.51 12.76 -26.63
C ALA A 134 -10.05 12.24 -27.97
N ASP A 135 -10.49 13.13 -28.87
CA ASP A 135 -11.07 12.74 -30.15
C ASP A 135 -10.01 12.68 -31.27
N VAL A 136 -8.78 13.12 -30.99
CA VAL A 136 -7.67 13.10 -31.96
C VAL A 136 -7.23 11.65 -32.17
N ALA A 137 -7.38 11.17 -33.40
CA ALA A 137 -7.10 9.80 -33.83
C ALA A 137 -5.67 9.62 -34.35
N GLN A 138 -5.12 10.62 -35.05
CA GLN A 138 -3.75 10.58 -35.57
C GLN A 138 -3.07 11.97 -35.50
N MET A 139 -1.74 12.00 -35.40
CA MET A 139 -0.92 13.22 -35.49
C MET A 139 0.39 12.96 -36.27
N GLN A 140 0.65 13.72 -37.35
CA GLN A 140 1.82 13.48 -38.21
C GLN A 140 3.10 14.20 -37.80
N ALA A 141 3.03 15.23 -36.96
CA ALA A 141 4.17 16.11 -36.72
C ALA A 141 4.30 16.55 -35.26
N VAL A 142 5.54 16.69 -34.79
CA VAL A 142 5.86 17.37 -33.53
C VAL A 142 5.97 18.88 -33.81
N VAL A 143 5.36 19.70 -32.97
CA VAL A 143 5.42 21.17 -33.09
C VAL A 143 5.66 21.83 -31.75
N VAL A 144 6.52 22.85 -31.76
CA VAL A 144 6.79 23.71 -30.61
C VAL A 144 6.71 25.17 -31.01
N ASP A 145 6.09 25.95 -30.15
CA ASP A 145 5.98 27.39 -30.28
C ASP A 145 7.08 28.07 -29.46
N ILE A 146 7.87 28.92 -30.14
CA ILE A 146 8.96 29.70 -29.55
C ILE A 146 8.64 31.19 -29.73
N ASP A 147 7.57 31.66 -29.07
CA ASP A 147 7.06 33.01 -29.25
C ASP A 147 7.56 34.07 -28.25
N SER A 148 8.51 33.72 -27.39
CA SER A 148 9.04 34.60 -26.34
C SER A 148 10.56 34.52 -26.21
N GLY A 149 11.20 35.56 -25.68
CA GLY A 149 12.64 35.59 -25.47
C GLY A 149 13.44 35.64 -26.78
N ASP A 150 14.63 35.03 -26.78
CA ASP A 150 15.52 35.02 -27.96
C ASP A 150 15.19 33.85 -28.90
N ILE A 151 14.42 34.11 -29.95
CA ILE A 151 13.90 33.10 -30.89
C ILE A 151 15.04 32.48 -31.70
N ALA A 152 15.98 33.30 -32.17
CA ALA A 152 17.15 32.84 -32.91
C ALA A 152 18.02 31.88 -32.07
N ALA A 153 18.25 32.20 -30.80
CA ALA A 153 19.00 31.33 -29.90
C ALA A 153 18.26 30.01 -29.61
N LYS A 154 16.94 30.06 -29.39
CA LYS A 154 16.12 28.85 -29.18
C LYS A 154 16.13 27.94 -30.40
N ARG A 155 15.96 28.51 -31.60
CA ARG A 155 16.01 27.77 -32.87
C ARG A 155 17.38 27.13 -33.09
N ALA A 156 18.47 27.87 -32.90
CA ALA A 156 19.83 27.32 -33.02
C ALA A 156 20.11 26.19 -32.00
N HIS A 157 19.49 26.24 -30.81
CA HIS A 157 19.57 25.17 -29.82
C HIS A 157 18.81 23.92 -30.25
N LEU A 158 17.57 24.08 -30.73
CA LEU A 158 16.75 22.98 -31.26
C LEU A 158 17.45 22.29 -32.43
N GLU A 159 17.97 23.06 -33.40
CA GLU A 159 18.69 22.51 -34.55
C GLU A 159 19.97 21.76 -34.16
N ARG A 160 20.69 22.24 -33.13
CA ARG A 160 21.90 21.59 -32.64
C ARG A 160 21.63 20.21 -32.03
N HIS A 161 20.51 20.06 -31.31
CA HIS A 161 20.24 18.87 -30.49
C HIS A 161 19.22 17.92 -31.10
N LEU A 162 18.24 18.43 -31.83
CA LEU A 162 17.18 17.64 -32.49
C LEU A 162 17.40 17.54 -34.01
N GLY A 163 18.42 18.23 -34.53
CA GLY A 163 18.69 18.37 -35.95
C GLY A 163 17.75 19.36 -36.65
N PRO A 164 17.96 19.60 -37.96
CA PRO A 164 17.16 20.57 -38.72
C PRO A 164 15.66 20.23 -38.69
N PRO A 165 14.79 21.24 -38.55
CA PRO A 165 13.34 21.05 -38.61
C PRO A 165 12.88 20.75 -40.03
N THR A 166 11.75 20.07 -40.15
CA THR A 166 11.07 19.89 -41.44
C THR A 166 10.49 21.21 -41.93
N MET A 167 9.94 22.03 -41.03
CA MET A 167 9.29 23.28 -41.39
C MET A 167 9.38 24.31 -40.26
N VAL A 168 9.66 25.58 -40.60
CA VAL A 168 9.59 26.72 -39.68
C VAL A 168 8.56 27.71 -40.20
N VAL A 169 7.60 28.05 -39.36
CA VAL A 169 6.49 28.94 -39.69
C VAL A 169 6.55 30.19 -38.83
N GLU A 170 6.65 31.36 -39.45
CA GLU A 170 6.44 32.63 -38.76
C GLU A 170 4.94 32.84 -38.52
N SER A 171 4.52 32.82 -37.27
CA SER A 171 3.10 32.76 -36.87
C SER A 171 2.36 34.10 -36.98
N GLY A 172 3.04 35.14 -37.50
CA GLY A 172 2.49 36.47 -37.82
C GLY A 172 2.71 37.55 -36.74
N GLY A 173 3.22 37.20 -35.56
CA GLY A 173 3.52 38.18 -34.50
C GLY A 173 5.01 38.49 -34.36
N ILE A 174 5.33 39.58 -33.67
CA ILE A 174 6.70 40.00 -33.35
C ILE A 174 6.86 40.04 -31.82
N THR A 175 7.99 39.58 -31.29
CA THR A 175 8.32 39.66 -29.86
C THR A 175 8.65 41.11 -29.47
N PRO A 176 8.62 41.48 -28.18
CA PRO A 176 9.08 42.80 -27.72
C PRO A 176 10.52 43.13 -28.15
N GLU A 177 11.35 42.10 -28.34
CA GLU A 177 12.74 42.18 -28.79
C GLU A 177 12.89 42.30 -30.31
N GLY A 178 11.79 42.36 -31.06
CA GLY A 178 11.78 42.57 -32.51
C GLY A 178 11.99 41.31 -33.35
N GLN A 179 11.95 40.11 -32.74
CA GLN A 179 12.09 38.85 -33.47
C GLN A 179 10.71 38.31 -33.91
N HIS A 180 10.66 37.63 -35.05
CA HIS A 180 9.43 37.02 -35.53
C HIS A 180 9.09 35.79 -34.68
N LYS A 181 7.83 35.73 -34.24
CA LYS A 181 7.25 34.59 -33.54
C LYS A 181 7.18 33.37 -34.45
N ALA A 182 7.55 32.20 -33.95
CA ALA A 182 7.79 31.04 -34.81
C ALA A 182 7.28 29.72 -34.21
N HIS A 183 6.68 28.90 -35.06
CA HIS A 183 6.43 27.49 -34.81
C HIS A 183 7.47 26.65 -35.54
N VAL A 184 8.08 25.70 -34.83
CA VAL A 184 9.09 24.78 -35.37
C VAL A 184 8.49 23.37 -35.43
N TRP A 185 8.57 22.73 -36.60
CA TRP A 185 7.91 21.47 -36.91
C TRP A 185 8.88 20.38 -37.36
N TRP A 186 8.63 19.15 -36.92
CA TRP A 186 9.28 17.93 -37.41
C TRP A 186 8.21 16.94 -37.87
N LYS A 187 8.19 16.61 -39.17
CA LYS A 187 7.32 15.58 -39.76
C LYS A 187 7.82 14.22 -39.31
N LEU A 188 6.91 13.36 -38.86
CA LEU A 188 7.24 11.99 -38.52
C LEU A 188 7.25 11.10 -39.77
N THR A 189 7.91 9.95 -39.70
CA THR A 189 7.91 8.93 -40.77
C THR A 189 6.54 8.26 -40.95
N GLU A 190 5.72 8.25 -39.90
CA GLU A 190 4.35 7.75 -39.88
C GLU A 190 3.48 8.52 -38.86
N PRO A 191 2.14 8.51 -38.97
CA PRO A 191 1.28 9.17 -38.01
C PRO A 191 1.35 8.51 -36.63
N ALA A 192 1.43 9.30 -35.57
CA ALA A 192 1.28 8.79 -34.21
C ALA A 192 -0.19 8.47 -33.91
N GLU A 193 -0.46 7.27 -33.40
CA GLU A 193 -1.80 6.80 -33.04
C GLU A 193 -1.87 6.33 -31.58
N GLY A 194 -3.08 6.29 -31.01
CA GLY A 194 -3.32 5.71 -29.69
C GLY A 194 -2.39 6.24 -28.59
N ASP A 195 -1.54 5.36 -28.05
CA ASP A 195 -0.61 5.72 -26.97
C ASP A 195 0.54 6.64 -27.43
N ASP A 196 0.90 6.59 -28.71
CA ASP A 196 1.96 7.42 -29.27
C ASP A 196 1.54 8.89 -29.41
N ILE A 197 0.24 9.18 -29.49
CA ILE A 197 -0.28 10.57 -29.39
C ILE A 197 0.06 11.17 -28.02
N ARG A 198 -0.07 10.38 -26.94
CA ARG A 198 0.27 10.82 -25.59
C ARG A 198 1.78 11.05 -25.46
N ARG A 199 2.58 10.20 -26.10
CA ARG A 199 4.04 10.34 -26.14
C ARG A 199 4.46 11.58 -26.92
N LEU A 200 3.92 11.79 -28.11
CA LEU A 200 4.14 12.98 -28.95
C LEU A 200 3.79 14.27 -28.20
N CYS A 201 2.63 14.32 -27.54
CA CYS A 201 2.21 15.47 -26.73
C CYS A 201 3.16 15.74 -25.55
N ARG A 202 3.72 14.68 -24.95
CA ARG A 202 4.76 14.82 -23.91
C ARG A 202 6.03 15.43 -24.50
N LEU A 203 6.50 14.95 -25.65
CA LEU A 203 7.69 15.50 -26.32
C LEU A 203 7.54 16.99 -26.63
N ARG A 204 6.38 17.43 -27.13
CA ARG A 204 6.08 18.86 -27.34
C ARG A 204 6.26 19.67 -26.05
N GLY A 205 5.75 19.14 -24.93
CA GLY A 205 5.90 19.76 -23.61
C GLY A 205 7.35 19.77 -23.10
N ASP A 206 8.08 18.67 -23.26
CA ASP A 206 9.47 18.55 -22.80
C ASP A 206 10.40 19.48 -23.59
N ILE A 207 10.22 19.56 -24.91
CA ILE A 207 10.97 20.50 -25.75
C ILE A 207 10.64 21.94 -25.34
N ALA A 208 9.35 22.30 -25.22
CA ALA A 208 8.93 23.63 -24.80
C ALA A 208 9.52 24.00 -23.43
N ALA A 209 9.50 23.10 -22.45
CA ALA A 209 10.10 23.34 -21.14
C ALA A 209 11.62 23.59 -21.22
N LYS A 210 12.35 22.82 -22.03
CA LYS A 210 13.80 22.93 -22.18
C LYS A 210 14.26 24.20 -22.90
N VAL A 211 13.42 24.76 -23.78
CA VAL A 211 13.74 25.99 -24.53
C VAL A 211 12.95 27.21 -24.05
N GLY A 212 12.08 27.07 -23.04
CA GLY A 212 11.17 28.12 -22.60
C GLY A 212 10.15 28.54 -23.68
N GLY A 213 9.63 27.58 -24.45
CA GLY A 213 8.54 27.77 -25.42
C GLY A 213 7.14 27.72 -24.78
N ASP A 214 6.08 27.89 -25.57
CA ASP A 214 4.70 27.86 -25.07
C ASP A 214 4.25 26.44 -24.68
N MET A 215 3.98 26.24 -23.40
CA MET A 215 3.54 24.96 -22.83
C MET A 215 2.13 24.55 -23.26
N HIS A 216 1.31 25.44 -23.82
CA HIS A 216 -0.03 25.07 -24.33
C HIS A 216 0.03 24.07 -25.49
N PHE A 217 1.12 24.08 -26.26
CA PHE A 217 1.37 23.18 -27.39
C PHE A 217 1.55 21.71 -26.99
N ARG A 218 1.69 21.42 -25.68
CA ARG A 218 1.63 20.06 -25.13
C ARG A 218 0.27 19.39 -25.35
N SER A 219 -0.77 20.15 -25.68
CA SER A 219 -2.11 19.60 -25.86
C SER A 219 -2.38 19.20 -27.30
N ALA A 220 -2.91 17.99 -27.51
CA ALA A 220 -3.30 17.50 -28.84
C ALA A 220 -4.33 18.40 -29.54
N HIS A 221 -5.18 19.10 -28.79
CA HIS A 221 -6.25 19.95 -29.33
C HIS A 221 -5.88 21.44 -29.47
N GLN A 222 -4.63 21.81 -29.21
CA GLN A 222 -4.19 23.20 -29.30
C GLN A 222 -4.39 23.70 -30.73
N PRO A 223 -5.22 24.75 -30.97
CA PRO A 223 -5.38 25.30 -32.31
C PRO A 223 -4.11 26.04 -32.74
N ILE A 224 -3.62 25.72 -33.94
CA ILE A 224 -2.39 26.30 -34.50
C ILE A 224 -2.73 26.99 -35.82
N ARG A 225 -2.16 28.18 -36.03
CA ARG A 225 -2.35 28.94 -37.27
C ARG A 225 -1.85 28.16 -38.48
N VAL A 226 -2.63 28.18 -39.55
CA VAL A 226 -2.30 27.54 -40.83
C VAL A 226 -1.30 28.42 -41.58
N ALA A 227 -0.17 27.87 -42.00
CA ALA A 227 0.78 28.62 -42.83
C ALA A 227 0.21 28.84 -44.25
N GLY A 228 0.53 29.99 -44.83
CA GLY A 228 -0.11 30.51 -46.03
C GLY A 228 -1.49 31.14 -45.79
N SER A 229 -2.01 31.16 -44.55
CA SER A 229 -3.22 31.95 -44.21
C SER A 229 -2.86 33.34 -43.66
N VAL A 230 -3.86 34.20 -43.50
CA VAL A 230 -3.65 35.59 -43.04
C VAL A 230 -3.89 35.71 -41.53
N TYR A 231 -2.95 36.36 -40.85
CA TYR A 231 -3.02 36.72 -39.43
C TYR A 231 -3.49 38.16 -39.23
N TYR A 232 -4.24 38.34 -38.14
CA TYR A 232 -5.00 39.54 -37.85
C TYR A 232 -4.82 39.93 -36.38
N LYS A 233 -4.22 41.08 -36.04
CA LYS A 233 -4.20 41.54 -34.63
C LYS A 233 -3.97 43.03 -34.51
N ASN A 234 -4.81 43.75 -33.76
CA ASN A 234 -4.68 45.20 -33.53
C ASN A 234 -4.47 46.03 -34.82
N GLY A 235 -5.17 45.67 -35.90
CA GLY A 235 -5.02 46.34 -37.20
C GLY A 235 -3.81 45.88 -38.04
N LEU A 236 -2.95 45.01 -37.52
CA LEU A 236 -1.92 44.32 -38.30
C LEU A 236 -2.57 43.19 -39.10
N LYS A 237 -2.37 43.21 -40.42
CA LYS A 237 -2.70 42.15 -41.38
C LYS A 237 -1.37 41.63 -41.93
N THR A 238 -1.03 40.37 -41.67
CA THR A 238 0.18 39.78 -42.26
C THR A 238 0.03 38.30 -42.61
N LEU A 239 0.73 37.83 -43.64
CA LEU A 239 0.79 36.42 -44.00
C LEU A 239 1.52 35.57 -42.93
N VAL A 240 0.91 34.45 -42.53
CA VAL A 240 1.59 33.40 -41.77
C VAL A 240 2.50 32.66 -42.73
N ARG A 241 3.83 32.82 -42.61
CA ARG A 241 4.76 32.42 -43.66
C ARG A 241 5.61 31.21 -43.26
N ILE A 242 5.74 30.24 -44.17
CA ILE A 242 6.80 29.24 -44.10
C ILE A 242 8.10 29.90 -44.50
N VAL A 243 9.04 30.01 -43.56
CA VAL A 243 10.36 30.65 -43.78
C VAL A 243 11.49 29.64 -43.98
N GLU A 244 11.24 28.39 -43.62
CA GLU A 244 12.12 27.26 -43.93
C GLU A 244 11.26 26.02 -44.18
N LEU A 245 11.58 25.28 -45.25
CA LEU A 245 10.94 24.01 -45.58
C LEU A 245 12.00 23.02 -46.08
N ASN A 246 12.18 21.94 -45.34
CA ASN A 246 13.04 20.82 -45.68
C ASN A 246 12.15 19.59 -45.94
N ALA A 247 11.41 19.60 -47.06
CA ALA A 247 10.31 18.66 -47.32
C ALA A 247 10.68 17.16 -47.26
N GLY A 248 11.96 16.81 -47.47
CA GLY A 248 12.44 15.42 -47.38
C GLY A 248 12.94 15.00 -46.00
N LEU A 249 12.88 15.87 -44.98
CA LEU A 249 13.31 15.54 -43.62
C LEU A 249 12.13 15.02 -42.80
N GLU A 250 12.22 13.74 -42.46
CA GLU A 250 11.29 13.05 -41.57
C GLU A 250 12.04 12.49 -40.36
N ARG A 251 11.30 12.25 -39.27
CA ARG A 251 11.84 11.74 -38.01
C ARG A 251 11.06 10.51 -37.55
N ASP A 252 11.79 9.47 -37.15
CA ASP A 252 11.18 8.39 -36.39
C ASP A 252 10.84 8.89 -34.97
N LEU A 253 9.67 8.51 -34.44
CA LEU A 253 9.19 9.00 -33.14
C LEU A 253 10.02 8.48 -31.97
N ASP A 254 10.55 7.27 -32.05
CA ASP A 254 11.42 6.68 -31.02
C ASP A 254 12.77 7.41 -30.98
N GLU A 255 13.41 7.54 -32.14
CA GLU A 255 14.70 8.25 -32.27
C GLU A 255 14.58 9.72 -31.84
N PHE A 256 13.47 10.37 -32.22
CA PHE A 256 13.21 11.75 -31.83
C PHE A 256 13.00 11.89 -30.33
N ALA A 257 12.34 10.92 -29.68
CA ALA A 257 12.16 10.92 -28.23
C ALA A 257 13.50 10.80 -27.48
N GLU A 258 14.43 9.98 -27.96
CA GLU A 258 15.77 9.85 -27.39
C GLU A 258 16.56 11.17 -27.54
N ALA A 259 16.55 11.78 -28.72
CA ALA A 259 17.18 13.07 -28.95
C ALA A 259 16.62 14.18 -28.04
N VAL A 260 15.28 14.18 -27.82
CA VAL A 260 14.64 15.09 -26.88
C VAL A 260 15.07 14.82 -25.45
N ALA A 261 15.20 13.55 -25.03
CA ALA A 261 15.66 13.21 -23.69
C ALA A 261 17.08 13.73 -23.42
N ASP A 262 17.99 13.53 -24.37
CA ASP A 262 19.41 13.92 -24.30
C ASP A 262 19.64 15.43 -24.46
N MET A 263 18.70 16.16 -25.05
CA MET A 263 18.81 17.61 -25.23
C MET A 263 18.89 18.32 -23.86
N PRO A 264 19.95 19.09 -23.56
CA PRO A 264 20.02 19.90 -22.36
C PRO A 264 19.11 21.14 -22.46
N PRO A 265 18.73 21.77 -21.34
CA PRO A 265 18.00 23.04 -21.35
C PRO A 265 18.85 24.17 -21.93
N VAL A 266 18.21 25.17 -22.53
CA VAL A 266 18.90 26.39 -22.97
C VAL A 266 19.50 27.11 -21.75
N PRO A 267 20.75 27.61 -21.82
CA PRO A 267 21.36 28.36 -20.73
C PRO A 267 20.47 29.51 -20.23
N GLY A 268 20.20 29.54 -18.91
CA GLY A 268 19.28 30.50 -18.30
C GLY A 268 17.86 29.98 -18.06
N VAL A 269 17.51 28.80 -18.59
CA VAL A 269 16.29 28.07 -18.24
C VAL A 269 16.58 27.16 -17.05
N ASN A 270 16.12 27.55 -15.85
CA ASN A 270 16.20 26.69 -14.67
C ASN A 270 15.16 25.58 -14.76
N LEU A 271 15.59 24.35 -15.05
CA LEU A 271 14.77 23.16 -14.81
C LEU A 271 14.79 22.80 -13.32
N THR A 272 14.20 23.63 -12.48
CA THR A 272 13.57 23.10 -11.26
C THR A 272 12.41 22.24 -11.72
N PRO A 273 12.35 20.94 -11.36
CA PRO A 273 11.36 20.04 -11.91
C PRO A 273 9.98 20.34 -11.29
N ASP A 274 9.25 21.28 -11.87
CA ASP A 274 7.79 21.35 -11.77
C ASP A 274 7.20 20.75 -13.04
N PHE A 275 7.37 19.43 -13.18
CA PHE A 275 6.58 18.65 -14.14
C PHE A 275 5.17 18.42 -13.57
N ALA A 276 4.38 19.49 -13.49
CA ALA A 276 2.93 19.46 -13.28
C ALA A 276 2.25 20.76 -13.78
N THR A 277 1.64 20.71 -14.97
CA THR A 277 0.50 21.55 -15.46
C THR A 277 0.51 23.09 -15.27
N PRO A 278 0.44 23.92 -16.34
CA PRO A 278 -0.05 25.32 -16.24
C PRO A 278 -1.52 25.41 -16.72
N ASP A 279 -2.44 26.22 -16.20
CA ASP A 279 -2.56 26.90 -14.90
C ASP A 279 -4.05 26.78 -14.51
N LYS A 280 -4.33 26.11 -13.40
CA LYS A 280 -5.41 26.52 -12.51
C LYS A 280 -4.71 27.32 -11.42
N PRO A 281 -5.30 28.44 -10.93
CA PRO A 281 -4.66 29.24 -9.91
C PRO A 281 -4.22 28.32 -8.76
N ALA A 282 -2.97 28.49 -8.32
CA ALA A 282 -2.40 27.60 -7.33
C ALA A 282 -3.34 27.58 -6.12
N VAL A 283 -3.78 26.39 -5.74
CA VAL A 283 -4.86 26.25 -4.75
C VAL A 283 -4.50 26.95 -3.44
N GLY A 284 -3.22 26.96 -3.07
CA GLY A 284 -2.73 27.73 -1.92
C GLY A 284 -3.08 29.21 -2.00
N ASP A 285 -2.88 29.84 -3.16
CA ASP A 285 -3.16 31.26 -3.40
C ASP A 285 -4.67 31.54 -3.49
N VAL A 286 -5.44 30.61 -4.07
CA VAL A 286 -6.91 30.67 -4.15
C VAL A 286 -7.56 30.62 -2.77
N LEU A 287 -7.04 29.79 -1.87
CA LEU A 287 -7.62 29.57 -0.54
C LEU A 287 -7.40 30.73 0.44
N VAL A 288 -6.41 31.60 0.17
CA VAL A 288 -6.03 32.71 1.06
C VAL A 288 -6.31 34.09 0.49
N THR A 289 -6.63 34.20 -0.81
CA THR A 289 -6.88 35.48 -1.49
C THR A 289 -8.39 35.68 -1.74
N PRO A 290 -9.01 36.76 -1.25
CA PRO A 290 -10.41 37.06 -1.54
C PRO A 290 -10.63 37.31 -3.04
N VAL A 291 -11.64 36.68 -3.64
CA VAL A 291 -11.93 36.73 -5.09
C VAL A 291 -13.16 37.60 -5.34
N ARG A 292 -12.98 38.70 -6.08
CA ARG A 292 -13.99 39.73 -6.33
C ARG A 292 -14.60 39.63 -7.74
N GLU A 293 -15.84 40.09 -7.87
CA GLU A 293 -16.51 40.22 -9.16
C GLU A 293 -15.86 41.30 -10.03
N GLY A 294 -15.67 41.02 -11.32
CA GLY A 294 -15.06 41.95 -12.29
C GLY A 294 -13.63 41.63 -12.73
N ALA A 295 -13.05 40.48 -12.35
CA ALA A 295 -11.67 40.10 -12.68
C ALA A 295 -10.63 41.15 -12.25
N ALA A 296 -10.84 41.75 -11.09
CA ALA A 296 -9.91 42.70 -10.47
C ALA A 296 -8.71 42.02 -9.77
N ASP A 297 -8.75 40.68 -9.68
CA ASP A 297 -7.72 39.81 -9.11
C ASP A 297 -7.18 38.89 -10.23
N ASP A 298 -6.02 38.24 -10.03
CA ASP A 298 -5.30 37.44 -11.07
C ASP A 298 -6.11 36.29 -11.70
N TRP A 299 -7.29 35.97 -11.16
CA TRP A 299 -8.23 34.97 -11.69
C TRP A 299 -9.69 35.41 -11.49
N SER A 300 -10.59 34.88 -12.32
CA SER A 300 -12.03 35.19 -12.24
C SER A 300 -12.70 34.53 -11.03
N ARG A 301 -13.84 35.10 -10.59
CA ARG A 301 -14.71 34.53 -9.53
C ARG A 301 -15.11 33.08 -9.79
N PHE A 302 -15.26 32.70 -11.07
CA PHE A 302 -15.57 31.33 -11.48
C PHE A 302 -14.35 30.40 -11.38
N GLU A 303 -13.17 30.88 -11.77
CA GLU A 303 -11.92 30.11 -11.69
C GLU A 303 -11.49 29.88 -10.24
N GLY A 304 -11.57 30.91 -9.39
CA GLY A 304 -11.29 30.78 -7.95
C GLY A 304 -12.25 29.81 -7.25
N ALA A 305 -13.56 29.94 -7.49
CA ALA A 305 -14.56 29.02 -6.94
C ALA A 305 -14.34 27.57 -7.43
N SER A 306 -14.11 27.37 -8.74
CA SER A 306 -13.92 26.04 -9.31
C SER A 306 -12.60 25.39 -8.90
N ALA A 307 -11.55 26.18 -8.65
CA ALA A 307 -10.28 25.70 -8.14
C ALA A 307 -10.39 25.26 -6.68
N ALA A 308 -11.04 26.06 -5.82
CA ALA A 308 -11.31 25.71 -4.43
C ALA A 308 -12.23 24.49 -4.30
N ILE A 309 -13.33 24.45 -5.06
CA ILE A 309 -14.24 23.28 -5.10
C ILE A 309 -13.49 22.04 -5.61
N GLY A 310 -12.70 22.17 -6.68
CA GLY A 310 -11.89 21.08 -7.21
C GLY A 310 -10.83 20.56 -6.22
N TYR A 311 -10.28 21.44 -5.37
CA TYR A 311 -9.38 21.05 -4.30
C TYR A 311 -10.08 20.21 -3.23
N PHE A 312 -11.21 20.70 -2.69
CA PHE A 312 -11.94 19.96 -1.67
C PHE A 312 -12.52 18.66 -2.24
N ILE A 313 -12.99 18.63 -3.48
CA ILE A 313 -13.41 17.40 -4.17
C ILE A 313 -12.26 16.40 -4.28
N ARG A 314 -11.04 16.86 -4.61
CA ARG A 314 -9.86 16.00 -4.67
C ARG A 314 -9.51 15.45 -3.28
N LEU A 315 -9.55 16.30 -2.25
CA LEU A 315 -9.34 15.83 -0.87
C LEU A 315 -10.41 14.81 -0.45
N VAL A 316 -11.67 14.98 -0.85
CA VAL A 316 -12.72 13.99 -0.58
C VAL A 316 -12.50 12.70 -1.38
N HIS A 317 -12.13 12.80 -2.65
CA HIS A 317 -11.89 11.66 -3.53
C HIS A 317 -10.64 10.85 -3.14
N GLU A 318 -9.60 11.52 -2.63
CA GLU A 318 -8.38 10.91 -2.07
C GLU A 318 -8.58 10.41 -0.62
N GLY A 319 -9.75 10.62 -0.02
CA GLY A 319 -10.06 10.25 1.35
C GLY A 319 -9.33 11.07 2.42
N ARG A 320 -8.86 12.27 2.09
CA ARG A 320 -8.25 13.24 3.02
C ARG A 320 -9.29 14.08 3.78
N LEU A 321 -10.49 14.26 3.23
CA LEU A 321 -11.67 14.87 3.87
C LEU A 321 -12.91 13.99 3.69
N SER A 322 -13.89 14.08 4.59
CA SER A 322 -15.20 13.43 4.37
C SER A 322 -16.07 14.21 3.39
N LYS A 323 -17.11 13.58 2.82
CA LYS A 323 -18.08 14.31 1.98
C LYS A 323 -18.72 15.51 2.70
N ASN A 324 -19.03 15.37 3.99
CA ASN A 324 -19.63 16.44 4.78
C ASN A 324 -18.59 17.53 5.07
N ASP A 325 -17.38 17.18 5.51
CA ASP A 325 -16.31 18.15 5.78
C ASP A 325 -15.89 18.89 4.51
N GLY A 326 -15.84 18.18 3.37
CA GLY A 326 -15.58 18.77 2.07
C GLY A 326 -16.66 19.76 1.65
N TRP A 327 -17.93 19.46 1.93
CA TRP A 327 -19.04 20.38 1.67
C TRP A 327 -19.01 21.60 2.60
N GLU A 328 -18.76 21.41 3.90
CA GLU A 328 -18.58 22.50 4.86
C GLU A 328 -17.40 23.40 4.49
N ALA A 329 -16.27 22.82 4.06
CA ALA A 329 -15.10 23.57 3.62
C ALA A 329 -15.38 24.38 2.33
N ILE A 330 -16.16 23.84 1.40
CA ILE A 330 -16.62 24.56 0.20
C ILE A 330 -17.54 25.74 0.60
N CYS A 331 -18.48 25.53 1.53
CA CYS A 331 -19.35 26.59 2.04
C CYS A 331 -18.56 27.66 2.80
N GLY A 332 -17.60 27.26 3.63
CA GLY A 332 -16.71 28.15 4.36
C GLY A 332 -15.85 29.00 3.43
N TYR A 333 -15.30 28.41 2.38
CA TYR A 333 -14.59 29.15 1.33
C TYR A 333 -15.49 30.19 0.66
N ASN A 334 -16.72 29.81 0.29
CA ASN A 334 -17.66 30.73 -0.35
C ASN A 334 -18.03 31.92 0.54
N ALA A 335 -18.25 31.70 1.84
CA ALA A 335 -18.54 32.76 2.79
C ALA A 335 -17.31 33.66 3.06
N ALA A 336 -16.13 33.06 3.20
CA ALA A 336 -14.91 33.77 3.57
C ALA A 336 -14.29 34.54 2.40
N MET A 337 -14.21 33.92 1.22
CA MET A 337 -13.34 34.35 0.13
C MET A 337 -14.07 34.82 -1.14
N LEU A 338 -15.34 34.49 -1.38
CA LEU A 338 -16.07 34.96 -2.57
C LEU A 338 -16.84 36.27 -2.30
N ARG A 339 -16.67 37.28 -3.17
CA ARG A 339 -17.35 38.58 -3.07
C ARG A 339 -18.01 39.04 -4.38
N PRO A 340 -19.35 39.20 -4.41
CA PRO A 340 -20.31 38.66 -3.45
C PRO A 340 -20.31 37.11 -3.46
N GLN A 341 -20.72 36.52 -2.34
CA GLN A 341 -20.86 35.06 -2.20
C GLN A 341 -21.80 34.48 -3.26
N TRP A 342 -21.55 33.25 -3.70
CA TRP A 342 -22.51 32.52 -4.54
C TRP A 342 -23.70 32.03 -3.71
N PRO A 343 -24.91 32.01 -4.27
CA PRO A 343 -26.04 31.29 -3.69
C PRO A 343 -25.70 29.82 -3.46
N VAL A 344 -26.15 29.25 -2.35
CA VAL A 344 -25.82 27.87 -1.92
C VAL A 344 -26.25 26.84 -2.98
N GLU A 345 -27.36 27.09 -3.66
CA GLU A 345 -27.93 26.27 -4.72
C GLU A 345 -27.03 26.23 -5.95
N ARG A 346 -26.41 27.36 -6.29
CA ARG A 346 -25.43 27.46 -7.38
C ARG A 346 -24.13 26.74 -7.00
N LEU A 347 -23.68 26.89 -5.76
CA LEU A 347 -22.49 26.24 -5.24
C LEU A 347 -22.68 24.71 -5.24
N LYS A 348 -23.85 24.23 -4.82
CA LYS A 348 -24.20 22.80 -4.77
C LYS A 348 -24.19 22.18 -6.16
N ARG A 349 -24.86 22.82 -7.13
CA ARG A 349 -24.89 22.36 -8.52
C ARG A 349 -23.49 22.28 -9.14
N GLU A 350 -22.63 23.25 -8.86
CA GLU A 350 -21.27 23.27 -9.39
C GLU A 350 -20.37 22.21 -8.74
N SER A 351 -20.49 21.99 -7.43
CA SER A 351 -19.80 20.92 -6.71
C SER A 351 -20.23 19.52 -7.19
N GLU A 352 -21.53 19.29 -7.38
CA GLU A 352 -22.06 18.03 -7.92
C GLU A 352 -21.56 17.77 -9.36
N ARG A 353 -21.56 18.80 -10.21
CA ARG A 353 -21.04 18.74 -11.59
C ARG A 353 -19.56 18.41 -11.63
N LEU A 354 -18.76 19.05 -10.79
CA LEU A 354 -17.31 18.81 -10.70
C LEU A 354 -17.01 17.44 -10.09
N TRP A 355 -17.81 16.97 -9.13
CA TRP A 355 -17.71 15.64 -8.53
C TRP A 355 -17.96 14.55 -9.57
N ALA A 356 -19.04 14.67 -10.34
CA ALA A 356 -19.38 13.70 -11.40
C ALA A 356 -18.25 13.57 -12.44
N ARG A 357 -17.70 14.71 -12.92
CA ARG A 357 -16.56 14.74 -13.84
C ARG A 357 -15.28 14.18 -13.22
N HIS A 358 -15.06 14.40 -11.93
CA HIS A 358 -13.89 13.91 -11.22
C HIS A 358 -13.95 12.38 -11.06
N VAL A 359 -15.11 11.83 -10.69
CA VAL A 359 -15.34 10.38 -10.59
C VAL A 359 -15.27 9.67 -11.95
N GLU A 360 -15.84 10.26 -13.00
CA GLU A 360 -15.75 9.74 -14.37
C GLU A 360 -14.29 9.62 -14.84
N ARG A 361 -13.43 10.59 -14.47
CA ARG A 361 -12.03 10.65 -14.89
C ARG A 361 -11.08 9.83 -14.02
N HIS A 362 -11.36 9.71 -12.73
CA HIS A 362 -10.44 9.15 -11.74
C HIS A 362 -10.96 7.85 -11.09
N GLY A 363 -12.08 7.32 -11.57
CA GLY A 363 -12.74 6.16 -10.99
C GLY A 363 -13.56 6.50 -9.74
N PRO A 364 -14.27 5.51 -9.16
CA PRO A 364 -14.99 5.70 -7.90
C PRO A 364 -14.03 6.29 -6.85
N PRO A 365 -14.50 7.21 -6.00
CA PRO A 365 -13.66 7.78 -4.95
C PRO A 365 -13.02 6.67 -4.13
N LEU A 366 -11.79 6.90 -3.65
CA LEU A 366 -11.30 6.11 -2.54
C LEU A 366 -12.35 6.30 -1.46
N VAL A 367 -13.07 5.22 -1.15
CA VAL A 367 -13.98 5.23 -0.03
C VAL A 367 -13.07 5.35 1.18
N ARG A 368 -12.79 6.58 1.59
CA ARG A 368 -12.61 6.80 3.01
C ARG A 368 -13.90 6.26 3.59
N LEU A 369 -13.71 5.32 4.48
CA LEU A 369 -14.71 4.90 5.41
C LEU A 369 -15.00 6.18 6.22
N ASP A 370 -15.85 7.03 5.66
CA ASP A 370 -16.09 8.40 6.13
C ASP A 370 -16.87 8.27 7.41
N SER A 371 -16.09 8.42 8.49
CA SER A 371 -16.54 8.43 9.87
C SER A 371 -17.10 7.10 10.36
N ALA A 372 -16.91 6.89 11.66
CA ALA A 372 -17.76 5.99 12.42
C ALA A 372 -19.24 6.19 12.05
N ALA A 373 -20.09 5.21 12.37
CA ALA A 373 -21.55 5.36 12.32
C ALA A 373 -21.96 6.80 12.67
N PRO A 374 -22.90 7.42 11.91
CA PRO A 374 -23.19 8.85 12.01
C PRO A 374 -23.20 9.27 13.46
N VAL A 375 -22.19 10.07 13.85
CA VAL A 375 -22.10 10.60 15.21
C VAL A 375 -23.40 11.39 15.39
N PRO A 376 -24.21 11.08 16.42
CA PRO A 376 -25.44 11.81 16.63
C PRO A 376 -25.15 13.31 16.65
N ASP A 377 -25.96 14.11 15.94
CA ASP A 377 -25.77 15.57 15.80
C ASP A 377 -25.64 16.28 17.17
N ASP A 378 -26.20 15.66 18.22
CA ASP A 378 -26.00 16.03 19.62
C ASP A 378 -25.20 14.97 20.36
N MET A 379 -24.23 15.40 21.20
CA MET A 379 -23.54 14.50 22.12
C MET A 379 -24.58 13.78 23.01
N PRO A 380 -24.69 12.45 22.94
CA PRO A 380 -25.67 11.73 23.73
C PRO A 380 -25.32 11.90 25.21
N THR A 381 -26.20 12.57 25.94
CA THR A 381 -26.06 12.78 27.38
C THR A 381 -27.22 12.08 28.09
N PHE A 382 -26.89 11.36 29.14
CA PHE A 382 -27.86 10.67 29.97
C PHE A 382 -27.69 11.15 31.41
N THR A 383 -28.78 11.58 32.01
CA THR A 383 -28.83 11.80 33.46
C THR A 383 -28.68 10.46 34.17
N LEU A 384 -28.18 10.49 35.41
CA LEU A 384 -28.11 9.30 36.25
C LEU A 384 -29.48 8.60 36.37
N GLY A 385 -30.57 9.38 36.46
CA GLY A 385 -31.94 8.83 36.49
C GLY A 385 -32.28 8.03 35.23
N GLN A 386 -31.99 8.57 34.04
CA GLN A 386 -32.21 7.85 32.78
C GLN A 386 -31.46 6.51 32.72
N LEU A 387 -30.20 6.47 33.18
CA LEU A 387 -29.42 5.22 33.22
C LEU A 387 -29.94 4.22 34.26
N LEU A 388 -30.38 4.71 35.43
CA LEU A 388 -30.90 3.88 36.52
C LEU A 388 -32.33 3.40 36.28
N ASP A 389 -33.10 4.08 35.44
CA ASP A 389 -34.49 3.72 35.12
C ASP A 389 -34.58 2.89 33.84
N ASP A 390 -33.53 2.86 33.02
CA ASP A 390 -33.46 1.95 31.87
C ASP A 390 -33.46 0.48 32.35
N ARG A 391 -34.42 -0.28 31.82
CA ARG A 391 -34.62 -1.72 32.08
C ARG A 391 -34.46 -2.54 30.80
N SER A 392 -34.00 -1.91 29.72
CA SER A 392 -33.73 -2.58 28.45
C SER A 392 -32.73 -3.73 28.67
N PRO A 393 -32.91 -4.86 27.97
CA PRO A 393 -32.00 -5.99 28.11
C PRO A 393 -30.62 -5.63 27.56
N MET A 394 -29.56 -6.08 28.25
CA MET A 394 -28.20 -5.93 27.75
C MET A 394 -28.06 -6.61 26.37
N PRO A 395 -27.30 -6.02 25.43
CA PRO A 395 -26.97 -6.69 24.18
C PRO A 395 -26.30 -8.04 24.43
N ALA A 396 -26.67 -9.02 23.60
CA ALA A 396 -26.06 -10.34 23.61
C ALA A 396 -24.59 -10.24 23.21
N ASP A 397 -23.73 -11.00 23.90
CA ASP A 397 -22.32 -11.11 23.53
C ASP A 397 -22.19 -11.76 22.15
N LEU A 398 -21.23 -11.32 21.34
CA LEU A 398 -20.82 -12.08 20.16
C LEU A 398 -20.12 -13.37 20.60
N ILE A 399 -19.28 -13.28 21.64
CA ILE A 399 -18.69 -14.44 22.32
C ILE A 399 -18.84 -14.24 23.82
N GLY A 400 -19.69 -15.04 24.45
CA GLY A 400 -19.88 -15.04 25.89
C GLY A 400 -18.81 -15.84 26.63
N PRO A 401 -18.64 -15.62 27.95
CA PRO A 401 -19.27 -14.57 28.75
C PRO A 401 -18.44 -13.27 28.71
N ARG A 402 -18.90 -12.25 27.99
CA ARG A 402 -18.22 -10.95 27.76
C ARG A 402 -16.83 -11.07 27.14
N VAL A 403 -16.51 -12.19 26.50
CA VAL A 403 -15.21 -12.42 25.83
C VAL A 403 -15.10 -11.53 24.59
N LEU A 404 -16.19 -11.38 23.84
CA LEU A 404 -16.32 -10.40 22.77
C LEU A 404 -17.74 -9.83 22.77
N THR A 405 -17.87 -8.58 23.22
CA THR A 405 -19.14 -7.84 23.16
C THR A 405 -19.32 -7.22 21.78
N PRO A 406 -20.56 -6.83 21.38
CA PRO A 406 -20.75 -5.99 20.19
C PRO A 406 -19.85 -4.75 20.22
N GLY A 407 -19.20 -4.46 19.10
CA GLY A 407 -18.22 -3.37 18.94
C GLY A 407 -16.90 -3.55 19.71
N GLY A 408 -16.76 -4.63 20.48
CA GLY A 408 -15.61 -4.92 21.33
C GLY A 408 -14.37 -5.33 20.54
N LEU A 409 -13.20 -5.06 21.13
CA LEU A 409 -11.92 -5.47 20.58
C LEU A 409 -11.23 -6.49 21.50
N LEU A 410 -10.84 -7.62 20.93
CA LEU A 410 -10.10 -8.70 21.57
C LEU A 410 -8.69 -8.78 20.98
N VAL A 411 -7.69 -8.93 21.85
CA VAL A 411 -6.30 -9.19 21.44
C VAL A 411 -5.92 -10.62 21.83
N LEU A 412 -5.45 -11.41 20.87
CA LEU A 412 -4.86 -12.73 21.09
C LEU A 412 -3.34 -12.66 20.91
N GLY A 413 -2.61 -12.66 22.02
CA GLY A 413 -1.16 -12.68 22.08
C GLY A 413 -0.57 -14.04 22.43
N GLY A 414 0.74 -14.18 22.21
CA GLY A 414 1.51 -15.33 22.65
C GLY A 414 2.81 -15.50 21.86
N ALA A 415 3.72 -16.32 22.39
CA ALA A 415 5.04 -16.52 21.80
C ALA A 415 4.97 -17.20 20.41
N PRO A 416 5.99 -17.05 19.55
CA PRO A 416 6.08 -17.80 18.31
C PRO A 416 5.98 -19.32 18.57
N LYS A 417 5.30 -20.06 17.68
CA LYS A 417 5.16 -21.54 17.72
C LYS A 417 4.43 -22.13 18.94
N VAL A 418 3.77 -21.32 19.77
CA VAL A 418 2.99 -21.80 20.92
C VAL A 418 1.70 -22.53 20.53
N GLY A 419 1.18 -22.28 19.32
CA GLY A 419 -0.07 -22.87 18.80
C GLY A 419 -1.21 -21.88 18.53
N LYS A 420 -0.94 -20.56 18.58
CA LYS A 420 -1.98 -19.50 18.44
C LYS A 420 -2.89 -19.66 17.22
N SER A 421 -2.31 -19.73 16.02
CA SER A 421 -3.12 -19.78 14.79
C SER A 421 -3.95 -21.06 14.71
N ASP A 422 -3.44 -22.18 15.23
CA ASP A 422 -4.19 -23.44 15.28
C ASP A 422 -5.36 -23.38 16.27
N LEU A 423 -5.13 -22.81 17.46
CA LEU A 423 -6.19 -22.53 18.44
C LEU A 423 -7.23 -21.55 17.87
N LEU A 424 -6.78 -20.48 17.23
CA LEU A 424 -7.63 -19.44 16.65
C LEU A 424 -8.51 -20.01 15.54
N ILE A 425 -7.95 -20.74 14.58
CA ILE A 425 -8.75 -21.33 13.50
C ILE A 425 -9.80 -22.28 14.09
N ALA A 426 -9.42 -23.14 15.04
CA ALA A 426 -10.36 -24.04 15.69
C ALA A 426 -11.49 -23.25 16.39
N TRP A 427 -11.14 -22.16 17.07
CA TRP A 427 -12.09 -21.29 17.74
C TRP A 427 -13.03 -20.58 16.76
N LEU A 428 -12.51 -19.99 15.69
CA LEU A 428 -13.32 -19.31 14.67
C LEU A 428 -14.29 -20.27 13.98
N VAL A 429 -13.88 -21.51 13.69
CA VAL A 429 -14.78 -22.52 13.11
C VAL A 429 -15.93 -22.85 14.08
N HIS A 430 -15.66 -22.99 15.38
CA HIS A 430 -16.72 -23.19 16.38
C HIS A 430 -17.67 -22.00 16.45
N MET A 431 -17.16 -20.77 16.46
CA MET A 431 -17.99 -19.57 16.49
C MET A 431 -18.83 -19.43 15.21
N ALA A 432 -18.25 -19.72 14.05
CA ALA A 432 -18.96 -19.71 12.76
C ALA A 432 -20.05 -20.79 12.67
N ALA A 433 -19.87 -21.92 13.36
CA ALA A 433 -20.88 -22.96 13.49
C ALA A 433 -21.91 -22.70 14.60
N GLY A 434 -21.70 -21.69 15.45
CA GLY A 434 -22.58 -21.43 16.60
C GLY A 434 -22.41 -22.43 17.76
N VAL A 435 -21.24 -23.08 17.85
CA VAL A 435 -20.94 -24.11 18.86
C VAL A 435 -19.97 -23.57 19.90
N PRO A 436 -20.18 -23.84 21.21
CA PRO A 436 -19.23 -23.42 22.24
C PRO A 436 -17.83 -24.03 22.08
N PHE A 437 -16.80 -23.28 22.47
CA PHE A 437 -15.40 -23.71 22.45
C PHE A 437 -14.67 -23.28 23.73
N LEU A 438 -14.14 -24.22 24.50
CA LEU A 438 -13.43 -23.95 25.77
C LEU A 438 -14.24 -23.10 26.76
N GLY A 439 -15.56 -23.23 26.76
CA GLY A 439 -16.48 -22.43 27.57
C GLY A 439 -16.82 -21.05 27.00
N PHE A 440 -16.23 -20.66 25.86
CA PHE A 440 -16.61 -19.48 25.09
C PHE A 440 -17.79 -19.81 24.19
N THR A 441 -18.86 -19.03 24.26
CA THR A 441 -20.16 -19.41 23.68
C THR A 441 -20.68 -18.34 22.73
N PRO A 442 -20.93 -18.66 21.45
CA PRO A 442 -21.60 -17.74 20.54
C PRO A 442 -23.12 -17.79 20.75
N PRO A 443 -23.87 -16.69 20.50
CA PRO A 443 -25.33 -16.67 20.64
C PRO A 443 -26.04 -17.36 19.47
N ARG A 444 -25.36 -17.50 18.33
CA ARG A 444 -25.81 -18.10 17.07
C ARG A 444 -24.58 -18.37 16.18
N PRO A 445 -24.71 -19.06 15.04
CA PRO A 445 -23.69 -19.05 14.01
C PRO A 445 -23.29 -17.61 13.63
N LEU A 446 -21.99 -17.32 13.65
CA LEU A 446 -21.44 -15.99 13.41
C LEU A 446 -20.80 -15.89 12.03
N ARG A 447 -21.01 -14.78 11.33
CA ARG A 447 -20.34 -14.44 10.07
C ARG A 447 -18.98 -13.81 10.40
N ILE A 448 -17.92 -14.50 10.02
CA ILE A 448 -16.55 -14.18 10.39
C ILE A 448 -15.72 -13.95 9.13
N PHE A 449 -15.03 -12.82 9.08
CA PHE A 449 -14.05 -12.52 8.05
C PHE A 449 -12.65 -12.61 8.66
N TYR A 450 -11.91 -13.63 8.29
CA TYR A 450 -10.56 -13.90 8.78
C TYR A 450 -9.53 -13.37 7.78
N LEU A 451 -9.07 -12.15 8.05
CA LEU A 451 -8.01 -11.45 7.33
C LEU A 451 -6.62 -12.01 7.74
N GLN A 452 -6.34 -13.21 7.25
CA GLN A 452 -5.05 -13.87 7.40
C GLN A 452 -4.05 -13.32 6.36
N ALA A 453 -2.87 -12.85 6.80
CA ALA A 453 -1.84 -12.23 5.94
C ALA A 453 -0.44 -12.88 5.96
N GLU A 454 -0.27 -14.09 6.51
CA GLU A 454 1.02 -14.77 6.69
C GLU A 454 1.15 -16.07 5.88
N ILE A 455 0.10 -16.88 5.79
CA ILE A 455 0.12 -18.25 5.27
C ILE A 455 -0.40 -18.27 3.83
N GLN A 456 0.38 -18.85 2.90
CA GLN A 456 -0.05 -18.98 1.51
C GLN A 456 -1.23 -19.96 1.38
N TYR A 457 -2.05 -19.74 0.36
CA TYR A 457 -3.30 -20.48 0.11
C TYR A 457 -3.15 -22.01 0.26
N HIS A 458 -2.14 -22.63 -0.38
CA HIS A 458 -1.99 -24.08 -0.36
C HIS A 458 -1.71 -24.65 1.04
N TYR A 459 -0.85 -24.00 1.83
CA TYR A 459 -0.55 -24.41 3.20
C TYR A 459 -1.69 -24.09 4.16
N LEU A 460 -2.42 -22.99 3.94
CA LEU A 460 -3.62 -22.68 4.70
C LEU A 460 -4.69 -23.75 4.48
N ARG A 461 -4.94 -24.12 3.22
CA ARG A 461 -5.87 -25.20 2.85
C ARG A 461 -5.48 -26.52 3.51
N GLU A 462 -4.21 -26.89 3.44
CA GLU A 462 -3.71 -28.11 4.10
C GLU A 462 -3.97 -28.08 5.62
N ARG A 463 -3.65 -26.97 6.29
CA ARG A 463 -3.92 -26.80 7.74
C ARG A 463 -5.40 -26.92 8.07
N MET A 464 -6.27 -26.29 7.27
CA MET A 464 -7.73 -26.36 7.44
C MET A 464 -8.26 -27.79 7.27
N GLN A 465 -7.67 -28.58 6.37
CA GLN A 465 -8.02 -29.99 6.19
C GLN A 465 -7.50 -30.89 7.33
N GLN A 466 -6.38 -30.53 7.94
CA GLN A 466 -5.72 -31.31 9.00
C GLN A 466 -6.14 -30.92 10.43
N ILE A 467 -7.01 -29.92 10.60
CA ILE A 467 -7.35 -29.38 11.93
C ILE A 467 -8.10 -30.37 12.84
N GLY A 468 -8.56 -31.50 12.31
CA GLY A 468 -9.14 -32.59 13.10
C GLY A 468 -10.49 -32.28 13.73
N LEU A 469 -11.25 -31.34 13.14
CA LEU A 469 -12.58 -30.95 13.62
C LEU A 469 -13.69 -31.89 13.10
N PRO A 470 -14.80 -32.05 13.85
CA PRO A 470 -15.92 -32.89 13.42
C PRO A 470 -16.50 -32.45 12.06
N PRO A 471 -16.86 -33.37 11.15
CA PRO A 471 -17.41 -33.00 9.84
C PRO A 471 -18.67 -32.13 9.90
N ASP A 472 -19.57 -32.40 10.85
CA ASP A 472 -20.81 -31.64 11.04
C ASP A 472 -20.54 -30.19 11.49
N LEU A 473 -19.51 -30.00 12.30
CA LEU A 473 -19.05 -28.68 12.73
C LEU A 473 -18.52 -27.89 11.52
N ILE A 474 -17.68 -28.54 10.70
CA ILE A 474 -17.15 -27.92 9.48
C ILE A 474 -18.31 -27.56 8.55
N ALA A 475 -19.25 -28.49 8.31
CA ALA A 475 -20.41 -28.24 7.45
C ALA A 475 -21.22 -27.02 7.90
N SER A 476 -21.44 -26.87 9.21
CA SER A 476 -22.18 -25.74 9.79
C SER A 476 -21.43 -24.40 9.71
N ALA A 477 -20.10 -24.42 9.60
CA ALA A 477 -19.27 -23.22 9.50
C ALA A 477 -18.95 -22.79 8.06
N ARG A 478 -19.19 -23.66 7.05
CA ARG A 478 -18.65 -23.52 5.68
C ARG A 478 -18.89 -22.15 5.04
N ASP A 479 -20.11 -21.64 5.17
CA ASP A 479 -20.51 -20.40 4.51
C ASP A 479 -20.37 -19.16 5.42
N ASN A 480 -20.07 -19.39 6.71
CA ASN A 480 -19.98 -18.35 7.73
C ASN A 480 -18.54 -17.90 8.01
N LEU A 481 -17.52 -18.68 7.62
CA LEU A 481 -16.11 -18.33 7.82
C LEU A 481 -15.42 -18.10 6.47
N VAL A 482 -15.14 -16.84 6.16
CA VAL A 482 -14.42 -16.43 4.94
C VAL A 482 -13.00 -16.02 5.28
N VAL A 483 -12.02 -16.53 4.54
CA VAL A 483 -10.59 -16.39 4.88
C VAL A 483 -9.78 -15.88 3.70
N THR A 484 -8.88 -14.93 3.94
CA THR A 484 -7.91 -14.47 2.92
C THR A 484 -6.64 -15.34 2.89
N PRO A 485 -6.00 -15.53 1.73
CA PRO A 485 -4.65 -16.09 1.67
C PRO A 485 -3.62 -15.03 2.09
N LYS A 486 -2.34 -15.40 2.17
CA LYS A 486 -1.23 -14.45 2.38
C LYS A 486 -1.39 -13.19 1.51
N LEU A 487 -1.43 -12.05 2.17
CA LEU A 487 -1.54 -10.73 1.55
C LEU A 487 -0.18 -10.01 1.56
N LYS A 488 0.00 -9.09 0.60
CA LYS A 488 1.12 -8.14 0.55
C LYS A 488 0.55 -6.73 0.46
N MET A 489 -0.02 -6.25 1.57
CA MET A 489 -0.65 -4.93 1.67
C MET A 489 -0.66 -4.48 3.13
N LEU A 490 -0.81 -3.18 3.36
CA LEU A 490 -1.10 -2.60 4.68
C LEU A 490 -2.60 -2.30 4.78
N LEU A 491 -3.12 -2.14 6.00
CA LEU A 491 -4.41 -1.52 6.23
C LEU A 491 -4.25 -0.01 6.28
N ASP A 492 -3.78 0.57 5.18
CA ASP A 492 -3.89 2.01 4.92
C ASP A 492 -5.30 2.34 4.39
N ALA A 493 -5.50 3.55 3.87
CA ALA A 493 -6.80 3.94 3.32
C ALA A 493 -7.24 3.03 2.16
N GLU A 494 -6.33 2.69 1.25
CA GLU A 494 -6.61 1.83 0.10
C GLU A 494 -6.86 0.39 0.56
N GLY A 495 -6.03 -0.13 1.44
CA GLY A 495 -6.13 -1.47 1.96
C GLY A 495 -7.39 -1.70 2.78
N SER A 496 -7.77 -0.74 3.60
CA SER A 496 -9.02 -0.78 4.38
C SER A 496 -10.24 -0.79 3.45
N ALA A 497 -10.25 0.03 2.40
CA ALA A 497 -11.32 0.04 1.41
C ALA A 497 -11.43 -1.30 0.65
N ARG A 498 -10.31 -1.91 0.28
CA ARG A 498 -10.26 -3.24 -0.36
C ARG A 498 -10.82 -4.33 0.55
N VAL A 499 -10.46 -4.32 1.84
CA VAL A 499 -11.00 -5.27 2.82
C VAL A 499 -12.50 -5.08 3.01
N ALA A 500 -12.98 -3.84 3.13
CA ALA A 500 -14.41 -3.55 3.23
C ALA A 500 -15.19 -4.02 1.98
N ALA A 501 -14.63 -3.87 0.79
CA ALA A 501 -15.22 -4.40 -0.45
C ALA A 501 -15.25 -5.94 -0.45
N ALA A 502 -14.17 -6.60 -0.03
CA ALA A 502 -14.12 -8.05 0.07
C ALA A 502 -15.13 -8.61 1.09
N ILE A 503 -15.31 -7.94 2.23
CA ILE A 503 -16.31 -8.32 3.24
C ILE A 503 -17.72 -8.21 2.65
N ARG A 504 -18.04 -7.11 1.95
CA ARG A 504 -19.36 -6.93 1.30
C ARG A 504 -19.63 -7.96 0.21
N ALA A 505 -18.60 -8.34 -0.54
CA ALA A 505 -18.73 -9.41 -1.54
C ALA A 505 -18.93 -10.79 -0.90
N ALA A 506 -18.29 -11.03 0.25
CA ALA A 506 -18.40 -12.28 1.00
C ALA A 506 -19.76 -12.44 1.70
N PHE A 507 -20.33 -11.34 2.21
CA PHE A 507 -21.58 -11.33 2.95
C PHE A 507 -22.53 -10.24 2.39
N PRO A 508 -23.16 -10.47 1.22
CA PRO A 508 -23.98 -9.45 0.55
C PRO A 508 -25.31 -9.19 1.27
N ASP A 509 -25.90 -10.23 1.88
CA ASP A 509 -27.26 -10.19 2.42
C ASP A 509 -27.30 -9.89 3.93
N ALA A 510 -26.15 -9.75 4.58
CA ALA A 510 -26.09 -9.80 6.03
C ALA A 510 -24.80 -9.14 6.59
N PRO A 511 -24.87 -8.33 7.66
CA PRO A 511 -23.68 -7.65 8.20
C PRO A 511 -22.64 -8.60 8.80
N LEU A 512 -21.38 -8.18 8.85
CA LEU A 512 -20.32 -8.98 9.48
C LEU A 512 -20.50 -9.03 11.01
N ASP A 513 -20.23 -10.18 11.64
CA ASP A 513 -20.23 -10.30 13.11
C ASP A 513 -18.84 -10.14 13.70
N ILE A 514 -17.81 -10.75 13.09
CA ILE A 514 -16.44 -10.69 13.58
C ILE A 514 -15.45 -10.42 12.44
N LEU A 515 -14.60 -9.41 12.63
CA LEU A 515 -13.40 -9.16 11.83
C LEU A 515 -12.17 -9.68 12.58
N CYS A 516 -11.49 -10.69 12.05
CA CYS A 516 -10.27 -11.24 12.64
C CYS A 516 -9.05 -10.88 11.79
N ILE A 517 -8.04 -10.21 12.39
CA ILE A 517 -6.83 -9.72 11.71
C ILE A 517 -5.61 -10.50 12.23
N ASP A 518 -4.94 -11.26 11.35
CA ASP A 518 -3.84 -12.17 11.76
C ASP A 518 -2.67 -12.26 10.76
N PRO A 519 -1.43 -11.93 11.15
CA PRO A 519 -1.06 -11.13 12.32
C PRO A 519 -1.15 -9.64 12.02
N ILE A 520 -1.32 -8.80 13.05
CA ILE A 520 -1.33 -7.34 12.87
C ILE A 520 -0.07 -6.83 12.16
N ARG A 521 1.09 -7.45 12.45
CA ARG A 521 2.40 -7.04 11.94
C ARG A 521 2.47 -6.91 10.43
N ASN A 522 1.78 -7.78 9.69
CA ASN A 522 1.85 -7.81 8.22
C ASN A 522 0.92 -6.79 7.57
N LEU A 523 -0.01 -6.24 8.34
CA LEU A 523 -1.06 -5.33 7.89
C LEU A 523 -0.95 -3.95 8.56
N PHE A 524 0.07 -3.74 9.39
CA PHE A 524 0.22 -2.58 10.26
C PHE A 524 0.58 -1.32 9.46
N ASP A 525 -0.32 -0.33 9.48
CA ASP A 525 -0.05 1.02 8.99
C ASP A 525 0.36 1.91 10.18
N GLY A 526 1.63 2.33 10.18
CA GLY A 526 2.21 3.17 11.22
C GLY A 526 1.83 4.65 11.16
N GLY A 527 1.02 5.04 10.17
CA GLY A 527 0.62 6.42 9.95
C GLY A 527 1.71 7.27 9.30
N PRO A 528 1.48 8.60 9.21
CA PRO A 528 2.33 9.53 8.46
C PRO A 528 3.80 9.54 8.90
N ASP A 529 4.03 9.29 10.20
CA ASP A 529 5.37 9.31 10.80
C ASP A 529 6.11 7.96 10.63
N GLY A 530 5.48 6.94 10.04
CA GLY A 530 6.10 5.66 9.71
C GLY A 530 6.53 4.83 10.92
N GLY A 531 5.92 5.05 12.10
CA GLY A 531 6.27 4.33 13.32
C GLY A 531 5.94 2.84 13.24
N GLY A 532 6.75 1.99 13.89
CA GLY A 532 6.51 0.55 13.92
C GLY A 532 5.50 0.12 15.00
N GLU A 533 5.14 -1.16 15.02
CA GLU A 533 4.24 -1.79 16.02
C GLU A 533 4.67 -1.58 17.49
N ASN A 534 5.95 -1.28 17.73
CA ASN A 534 6.48 -0.99 19.07
C ASN A 534 6.24 0.46 19.53
N ASP A 535 5.86 1.35 18.62
CA ASP A 535 5.56 2.74 18.89
C ASP A 535 4.10 2.87 19.33
N ASN A 536 3.88 3.44 20.51
CA ASN A 536 2.55 3.63 21.08
C ASN A 536 1.68 4.57 20.24
N ALA A 537 2.24 5.64 19.69
CA ALA A 537 1.49 6.61 18.88
C ALA A 537 1.05 5.96 17.57
N ALA A 538 1.96 5.24 16.90
CA ALA A 538 1.65 4.49 15.68
C ALA A 538 0.61 3.38 15.95
N MET A 539 0.73 2.66 17.07
CA MET A 539 -0.27 1.65 17.46
C MET A 539 -1.64 2.27 17.71
N MET A 540 -1.71 3.40 18.42
CA MET A 540 -2.97 4.11 18.65
C MET A 540 -3.60 4.60 17.35
N PHE A 541 -2.79 5.12 16.41
CA PHE A 541 -3.24 5.50 15.08
C PHE A 541 -3.80 4.30 14.32
N PHE A 542 -3.07 3.18 14.26
CA PHE A 542 -3.54 1.97 13.61
C PHE A 542 -4.89 1.49 14.17
N LEU A 543 -5.03 1.48 15.50
CA LEU A 543 -6.25 1.04 16.16
C LEU A 543 -7.44 1.98 15.90
N LYS A 544 -7.26 3.29 16.06
CA LYS A 544 -8.33 4.28 15.89
C LYS A 544 -8.65 4.58 14.44
N ASP A 545 -7.63 4.94 13.66
CA ASP A 545 -7.79 5.50 12.33
C ASP A 545 -7.89 4.44 11.23
N ARG A 546 -7.59 3.16 11.53
CA ARG A 546 -7.72 2.04 10.59
C ARG A 546 -8.69 0.98 11.06
N VAL A 547 -8.46 0.40 12.24
CA VAL A 547 -9.26 -0.75 12.71
C VAL A 547 -10.68 -0.34 13.08
N GLU A 548 -10.87 0.69 13.89
CA GLU A 548 -12.23 1.17 14.25
C GLU A 548 -12.97 1.72 13.03
N VAL A 549 -12.29 2.52 12.23
CA VAL A 549 -12.86 3.07 10.98
C VAL A 549 -13.33 1.95 10.03
N LEU A 550 -12.55 0.86 9.89
CA LEU A 550 -12.95 -0.33 9.13
C LEU A 550 -14.11 -1.08 9.78
N ARG A 551 -14.10 -1.26 11.10
CA ARG A 551 -15.22 -1.85 11.84
C ARG A 551 -16.49 -1.07 11.58
N ASP A 552 -16.49 0.23 11.84
CA ASP A 552 -17.68 1.07 11.83
C ASP A 552 -18.31 1.17 10.45
N HIS A 553 -17.48 1.19 9.40
CA HIS A 553 -17.99 1.19 8.04
C HIS A 553 -18.61 -0.14 7.62
N VAL A 554 -18.08 -1.27 8.12
CA VAL A 554 -18.60 -2.60 7.80
C VAL A 554 -19.83 -2.92 8.64
N ASN A 555 -19.72 -2.77 9.95
CA ASN A 555 -20.77 -2.90 10.95
C ASN A 555 -20.23 -2.41 12.32
N PRO A 556 -20.75 -1.32 12.91
CA PRO A 556 -20.29 -0.80 14.20
C PRO A 556 -20.38 -1.80 15.37
N ASP A 557 -21.35 -2.71 15.31
CA ASP A 557 -21.52 -3.78 16.31
C ASP A 557 -20.60 -4.97 16.07
N CYS A 558 -19.80 -4.97 15.00
CA CYS A 558 -18.82 -6.02 14.69
C CYS A 558 -17.74 -6.10 15.75
N GLY A 559 -17.47 -7.31 16.23
CA GLY A 559 -16.35 -7.58 17.13
C GLY A 559 -15.04 -7.69 16.35
N VAL A 560 -13.95 -7.16 16.89
CA VAL A 560 -12.62 -7.25 16.27
C VAL A 560 -11.73 -8.19 17.06
N ILE A 561 -11.07 -9.14 16.39
CA ILE A 561 -10.03 -10.00 16.96
C ILE A 561 -8.68 -9.65 16.32
N LEU A 562 -7.74 -9.13 17.10
CA LEU A 562 -6.39 -8.82 16.66
C LEU A 562 -5.41 -9.88 17.16
N VAL A 563 -4.67 -10.51 16.24
CA VAL A 563 -3.62 -11.48 16.60
C VAL A 563 -2.28 -10.79 16.62
N HIS A 564 -1.64 -10.87 17.79
CA HIS A 564 -0.40 -10.16 18.09
C HIS A 564 0.71 -11.15 18.44
N HIS A 565 1.92 -10.91 17.95
CA HIS A 565 3.09 -11.68 18.39
C HIS A 565 3.66 -11.07 19.67
N THR A 566 3.80 -11.83 20.75
CA THR A 566 4.44 -11.29 21.96
C THR A 566 5.96 -11.39 21.86
N LYS A 567 6.66 -10.48 22.54
CA LYS A 567 8.09 -10.63 22.77
C LYS A 567 8.35 -11.87 23.63
N LYS A 568 9.55 -12.44 23.51
CA LYS A 568 9.98 -13.55 24.37
C LYS A 568 10.25 -12.97 25.77
N LEU A 569 9.28 -13.07 26.67
CA LEU A 569 9.43 -12.66 28.06
C LEU A 569 10.15 -13.75 28.87
N SER A 570 10.83 -13.33 29.94
CA SER A 570 11.36 -14.27 30.94
C SER A 570 10.21 -14.94 31.71
N LYS A 571 10.43 -16.17 32.22
CA LYS A 571 9.44 -16.89 33.05
C LYS A 571 8.94 -16.08 34.26
N HIS A 572 9.76 -15.15 34.77
CA HIS A 572 9.39 -14.26 35.87
C HIS A 572 8.39 -13.18 35.43
N GLN A 573 8.67 -12.50 34.32
CA GLN A 573 7.82 -11.42 33.79
C GLN A 573 6.44 -11.92 33.36
N VAL A 574 6.35 -13.14 32.81
CA VAL A 574 5.05 -13.77 32.46
C VAL A 574 4.19 -14.05 33.70
N LYS A 575 4.80 -14.31 34.86
CA LYS A 575 4.08 -14.56 36.12
C LYS A 575 3.55 -13.29 36.78
N GLU A 576 4.29 -12.18 36.66
CA GLU A 576 3.87 -10.90 37.25
C GLU A 576 2.75 -10.25 36.45
N ASP A 577 2.95 -10.10 35.13
CA ASP A 577 1.93 -9.58 34.24
C ASP A 577 2.17 -10.06 32.80
N PRO A 578 1.45 -11.09 32.34
CA PRO A 578 1.62 -11.66 31.00
C PRO A 578 1.24 -10.68 29.88
N PHE A 579 0.45 -9.65 30.15
CA PHE A 579 -0.01 -8.70 29.14
C PHE A 579 1.02 -7.62 28.82
N LEU A 580 2.06 -7.46 29.64
CA LEU A 580 3.24 -6.65 29.31
C LEU A 580 4.06 -7.22 28.15
N ALA A 581 3.80 -8.46 27.74
CA ALA A 581 4.48 -9.14 26.63
C ALA A 581 4.13 -8.58 25.25
N LEU A 582 3.03 -7.83 25.14
CA LEU A 582 2.55 -7.24 23.91
C LEU A 582 3.48 -6.09 23.47
N SER A 583 3.78 -5.97 22.18
CA SER A 583 4.48 -4.80 21.65
C SER A 583 3.52 -3.60 21.69
N GLY A 584 3.99 -2.40 22.04
CA GLY A 584 3.07 -1.28 22.25
C GLY A 584 2.04 -1.53 23.36
N ALA A 585 2.36 -2.40 24.35
CA ALA A 585 1.43 -2.91 25.36
C ALA A 585 0.58 -1.83 26.03
N SER A 586 1.12 -0.64 26.30
CA SER A 586 0.36 0.44 26.93
C SER A 586 -0.76 0.98 26.04
N ALA A 587 -0.50 1.14 24.74
CA ALA A 587 -1.51 1.58 23.78
C ALA A 587 -2.57 0.48 23.56
N LEU A 588 -2.13 -0.74 23.26
CA LEU A 588 -3.00 -1.90 23.04
C LEU A 588 -3.87 -2.23 24.24
N ARG A 589 -3.28 -2.27 25.44
CA ARG A 589 -4.03 -2.55 26.68
C ARG A 589 -5.02 -1.46 26.99
N GLY A 590 -4.71 -0.20 26.73
CA GLY A 590 -5.67 0.90 26.86
C GLY A 590 -6.88 0.79 25.92
N PHE A 591 -6.76 0.02 24.84
CA PHE A 591 -7.74 -0.04 23.77
C PHE A 591 -8.59 -1.32 23.75
N TYR A 592 -8.00 -2.48 24.03
CA TYR A 592 -8.75 -3.73 24.01
C TYR A 592 -9.74 -3.83 25.16
N THR A 593 -10.88 -4.46 24.89
CA THR A 593 -11.87 -4.86 25.89
C THR A 593 -11.57 -6.24 26.49
N THR A 594 -10.89 -7.10 25.71
CA THR A 594 -10.47 -8.44 26.12
C THR A 594 -9.04 -8.73 25.69
N GLY A 595 -8.21 -9.18 26.63
CA GLY A 595 -6.87 -9.69 26.36
C GLY A 595 -6.82 -11.20 26.58
N LEU A 596 -6.31 -11.93 25.59
CA LEU A 596 -5.99 -13.35 25.68
C LEU A 596 -4.50 -13.58 25.42
N ILE A 597 -3.78 -14.20 26.36
CA ILE A 597 -2.36 -14.58 26.15
C ILE A 597 -2.21 -16.09 26.26
N LEU A 598 -1.79 -16.71 25.16
CA LEU A 598 -1.43 -18.13 25.12
C LEU A 598 0.09 -18.28 25.30
N HIS A 599 0.49 -18.95 26.39
CA HIS A 599 1.90 -19.25 26.65
C HIS A 599 2.08 -20.69 27.15
N ARG A 600 3.30 -21.21 27.06
CA ARG A 600 3.66 -22.49 27.69
C ARG A 600 4.24 -22.20 29.07
N PRO A 601 3.60 -22.68 30.17
CA PRO A 601 4.18 -22.57 31.51
C PRO A 601 5.52 -23.33 31.61
N ASP A 602 5.62 -24.45 30.90
CA ASP A 602 6.82 -25.26 30.75
C ASP A 602 7.09 -25.53 29.27
N GLU A 603 8.32 -25.29 28.80
CA GLU A 603 8.67 -25.41 27.37
C GLU A 603 8.67 -26.89 26.90
N ASP A 604 8.92 -27.80 27.84
CA ASP A 604 8.99 -29.25 27.62
C ASP A 604 7.62 -29.94 27.71
N ALA A 605 6.59 -29.23 28.17
CA ALA A 605 5.23 -29.71 28.31
C ALA A 605 4.38 -29.33 27.08
N SER A 606 3.39 -30.18 26.76
CA SER A 606 2.45 -29.89 25.67
C SER A 606 1.41 -28.87 26.08
N GLU A 607 1.06 -28.80 27.37
CA GLU A 607 0.05 -27.91 27.90
C GLU A 607 0.40 -26.42 27.70
N ARG A 608 -0.61 -25.64 27.35
CA ARG A 608 -0.52 -24.18 27.26
C ARG A 608 -1.49 -23.56 28.26
N LYS A 609 -1.11 -22.42 28.81
CA LYS A 609 -1.98 -21.62 29.66
C LYS A 609 -2.50 -20.43 28.86
N LEU A 610 -3.83 -20.28 28.88
CA LEU A 610 -4.55 -19.17 28.29
C LEU A 610 -4.94 -18.21 29.43
N GLU A 611 -4.20 -17.10 29.52
CA GLU A 611 -4.50 -16.00 30.43
C GLU A 611 -5.61 -15.13 29.82
N ILE A 612 -6.55 -14.67 30.65
CA ILE A 612 -7.74 -13.94 30.22
C ILE A 612 -7.89 -12.67 31.05
N GLU A 613 -7.96 -11.52 30.38
CA GLU A 613 -8.27 -10.22 30.97
C GLU A 613 -9.53 -9.65 30.30
N LEU A 614 -10.53 -9.27 31.09
CA LEU A 614 -11.77 -8.66 30.61
C LEU A 614 -11.96 -7.26 31.23
N ARG A 615 -12.46 -6.31 30.43
CA ARG A 615 -12.89 -4.98 30.91
C ARG A 615 -14.39 -4.90 31.18
N ASN A 616 -15.20 -5.57 30.36
CA ASN A 616 -16.66 -5.43 30.34
C ASN A 616 -17.40 -6.54 31.10
N GLY A 617 -16.66 -7.38 31.84
CA GLY A 617 -17.22 -8.56 32.51
C GLY A 617 -16.42 -8.99 33.73
N PRO A 618 -16.95 -9.94 34.52
CA PRO A 618 -16.25 -10.48 35.69
C PRO A 618 -14.97 -11.19 35.26
N ALA A 619 -13.93 -11.11 36.10
CA ALA A 619 -12.66 -11.76 35.81
C ALA A 619 -12.84 -13.27 35.57
N LEU A 620 -12.39 -13.75 34.41
CA LEU A 620 -12.38 -15.17 34.08
C LEU A 620 -11.09 -15.81 34.55
N LYS A 621 -11.20 -17.04 35.07
CA LYS A 621 -10.02 -17.80 35.49
C LYS A 621 -9.20 -18.18 34.25
N PRO A 622 -7.86 -18.14 34.33
CA PRO A 622 -7.01 -18.68 33.29
C PRO A 622 -7.33 -20.15 33.02
N LYS A 623 -7.21 -20.56 31.76
CA LYS A 623 -7.50 -21.92 31.33
C LYS A 623 -6.20 -22.66 31.01
N LEU A 624 -6.07 -23.89 31.49
CA LEU A 624 -5.02 -24.80 31.04
C LEU A 624 -5.57 -25.60 29.86
N VAL A 625 -4.92 -25.55 28.71
CA VAL A 625 -5.42 -26.14 27.47
C VAL A 625 -4.35 -27.00 26.80
N ASP A 626 -4.76 -28.10 26.20
CA ASP A 626 -3.87 -28.95 25.40
C ASP A 626 -4.60 -29.49 24.16
N LYS A 627 -3.81 -29.98 23.19
CA LYS A 627 -4.30 -30.58 21.97
C LYS A 627 -4.30 -32.10 22.10
N VAL A 628 -5.42 -32.66 22.56
CA VAL A 628 -5.60 -34.10 22.76
C VAL A 628 -6.27 -34.69 21.51
N LYS A 629 -5.63 -35.68 20.88
CA LYS A 629 -6.11 -36.32 19.63
C LYS A 629 -6.47 -35.33 18.52
N GLY A 630 -5.72 -34.22 18.43
CA GLY A 630 -5.96 -33.18 17.43
C GLY A 630 -7.00 -32.12 17.81
N ALA A 631 -7.73 -32.27 18.91
CA ALA A 631 -8.71 -31.31 19.39
C ALA A 631 -8.20 -30.53 20.61
N TRP A 632 -8.49 -29.22 20.64
CA TRP A 632 -8.19 -28.38 21.81
C TRP A 632 -9.18 -28.66 22.92
N VAL A 633 -8.66 -28.98 24.11
CA VAL A 633 -9.46 -29.28 25.30
C VAL A 633 -8.92 -28.52 26.51
N GLU A 634 -9.81 -28.18 27.44
CA GLU A 634 -9.44 -27.63 28.75
C GLU A 634 -9.04 -28.78 29.68
N VAL A 635 -7.84 -28.70 30.25
CA VAL A 635 -7.26 -29.69 31.17
C VAL A 635 -7.59 -29.28 32.61
N ASN A 636 -8.06 -30.23 33.41
CA ASN A 636 -8.47 -29.96 34.80
C ASN A 636 -7.26 -29.52 35.66
N PRO A 637 -7.33 -28.39 36.40
CA PRO A 637 -6.25 -27.90 37.26
C PRO A 637 -5.79 -28.86 38.39
N MET A 638 -6.54 -29.93 38.72
CA MET A 638 -6.03 -30.98 39.62
C MET A 638 -4.81 -31.72 39.04
N ASN A 639 -4.67 -31.81 37.72
CA ASN A 639 -3.51 -32.43 37.07
C ASN A 639 -2.26 -31.55 37.14
N GLU A 640 -2.40 -30.23 37.36
CA GLU A 640 -1.26 -29.31 37.43
C GLU A 640 -0.34 -29.60 38.64
N ARG A 641 -0.90 -30.16 39.73
CA ARG A 641 -0.12 -30.59 40.92
C ARG A 641 0.59 -31.92 40.70
N LEU A 642 -0.03 -32.85 39.98
CA LEU A 642 0.58 -34.14 39.65
C LEU A 642 1.73 -33.97 38.63
N VAL A 643 1.52 -33.17 37.59
CA VAL A 643 2.53 -32.91 36.54
C VAL A 643 3.78 -32.21 37.09
N ARG A 644 3.63 -31.25 38.01
CA ARG A 644 4.81 -30.60 38.65
C ARG A 644 5.62 -31.54 39.55
N ALA A 645 4.97 -32.53 40.17
CA ALA A 645 5.65 -33.54 40.98
C ALA A 645 6.43 -34.53 40.10
N GLU A 646 5.83 -34.99 39.00
CA GLU A 646 6.50 -35.86 38.02
C GLU A 646 7.67 -35.15 37.29
N GLN A 647 7.53 -33.85 37.01
CA GLN A 647 8.56 -33.06 36.32
C GLN A 647 9.78 -32.75 37.20
N GLY A 648 9.59 -32.49 38.49
CA GLY A 648 10.70 -32.37 39.45
C GLY A 648 11.52 -33.65 39.49
N ALA A 649 10.84 -34.79 39.60
CA ALA A 649 11.49 -36.11 39.58
C ALA A 649 12.24 -36.39 38.26
N LYS A 650 11.73 -35.91 37.11
CA LYS A 650 12.38 -36.12 35.81
C LYS A 650 13.63 -35.27 35.60
N PHE A 651 13.62 -34.01 36.02
CA PHE A 651 14.82 -33.15 35.96
C PHE A 651 15.89 -33.60 36.95
N ASP A 652 15.50 -34.08 38.12
CA ASP A 652 16.42 -34.69 39.08
C ASP A 652 17.02 -35.99 38.52
N ALA A 653 16.19 -36.86 37.93
CA ALA A 653 16.67 -38.10 37.28
C ALA A 653 17.61 -37.84 36.09
N GLU A 654 17.36 -36.81 35.27
CA GLU A 654 18.26 -36.45 34.17
C GLU A 654 19.58 -35.84 34.68
N ARG A 655 19.53 -35.09 35.79
CA ARG A 655 20.70 -34.52 36.44
C ARG A 655 21.59 -35.61 37.06
N ASP A 656 20.98 -36.60 37.70
CA ASP A 656 21.71 -37.74 38.28
C ASP A 656 22.31 -38.62 37.17
N ARG A 657 21.55 -38.93 36.11
CA ARG A 657 22.06 -39.67 34.94
C ARG A 657 23.26 -39.00 34.26
N LYS A 658 23.26 -37.67 34.12
CA LYS A 658 24.42 -36.94 33.57
C LYS A 658 25.59 -36.86 34.56
N GLY A 659 25.31 -36.96 35.86
CA GLY A 659 26.32 -37.13 36.90
C GLY A 659 27.02 -38.49 36.79
N GLU A 660 26.25 -39.56 36.61
CA GLU A 660 26.78 -40.93 36.39
C GLU A 660 27.66 -40.99 35.13
N VAL A 661 27.27 -40.34 34.04
CA VAL A 661 28.09 -40.27 32.81
C VAL A 661 29.45 -39.63 33.08
N ILE A 662 29.53 -38.59 33.92
CA ILE A 662 30.81 -37.97 34.29
C ILE A 662 31.68 -38.96 35.08
N VAL A 663 31.08 -39.69 36.03
CA VAL A 663 31.78 -40.70 36.83
C VAL A 663 32.30 -41.84 35.96
N ASP A 664 31.49 -42.36 35.04
CA ASP A 664 31.87 -43.41 34.10
C ASP A 664 33.02 -42.98 33.18
N ILE A 665 32.97 -41.76 32.65
CA ILE A 665 34.07 -41.20 31.85
C ILE A 665 35.35 -41.13 32.69
N LEU A 666 35.28 -40.65 33.93
CA LEU A 666 36.46 -40.57 34.81
C LEU A 666 37.06 -41.97 35.05
N HIS A 667 36.25 -43.00 35.33
CA HIS A 667 36.73 -44.38 35.45
C HIS A 667 37.41 -44.89 34.19
N ARG A 668 36.76 -44.72 33.04
CA ARG A 668 37.27 -45.22 31.76
C ARG A 668 38.59 -44.55 31.36
N GLU A 669 38.68 -43.24 31.57
CA GLU A 669 39.89 -42.49 31.27
C GLU A 669 41.04 -42.85 32.21
N ALA A 670 40.76 -43.08 33.49
CA ALA A 670 41.77 -43.54 34.46
C ALA A 670 42.36 -44.89 34.08
N ARG A 671 41.51 -45.85 33.69
CA ARG A 671 41.95 -47.15 33.16
C ARG A 671 42.73 -47.03 31.86
N SER A 672 42.62 -45.90 31.17
CA SER A 672 43.42 -45.56 30.00
C SER A 672 44.67 -44.72 30.33
N GLY A 673 45.01 -44.59 31.62
CA GLY A 673 46.19 -43.85 32.10
C GLY A 673 46.01 -42.32 32.19
N ARG A 674 44.78 -41.80 32.08
CA ARG A 674 44.51 -40.35 32.05
C ARG A 674 43.67 -39.89 33.23
N MET A 675 44.14 -38.87 33.93
CA MET A 675 43.38 -38.16 34.95
C MET A 675 43.28 -36.67 34.60
N TYR A 676 42.19 -36.04 35.04
CA TYR A 676 41.85 -34.68 34.65
C TYR A 676 41.63 -33.78 35.86
N THR A 677 42.01 -32.50 35.72
CA THR A 677 41.51 -31.44 36.60
C THR A 677 40.10 -31.01 36.17
N MET A 678 39.35 -30.30 37.02
CA MET A 678 38.00 -29.80 36.65
C MET A 678 37.99 -29.01 35.34
N THR A 679 39.02 -28.19 35.13
CA THR A 679 39.16 -27.35 33.94
C THR A 679 39.45 -28.21 32.72
N LEU A 680 40.45 -29.08 32.80
CA LEU A 680 40.86 -29.92 31.67
C LEU A 680 39.77 -30.93 31.29
N PHE A 681 39.03 -31.48 32.26
CA PHE A 681 37.91 -32.38 31.99
C PHE A 681 36.81 -31.67 31.20
N ALA A 682 36.42 -30.46 31.64
CA ALA A 682 35.39 -29.69 30.96
C ALA A 682 35.79 -29.30 29.52
N GLU A 683 37.07 -29.04 29.28
CA GLU A 683 37.60 -28.72 27.94
C GLU A 683 37.72 -29.96 27.05
N ALA A 684 38.21 -31.07 27.59
CA ALA A 684 38.41 -32.31 26.83
C ALA A 684 37.09 -32.94 26.37
N PHE A 685 36.04 -32.82 27.17
CA PHE A 685 34.74 -33.47 26.97
C PHE A 685 33.58 -32.52 26.65
N GLU A 686 33.87 -31.25 26.32
CA GLU A 686 32.85 -30.34 25.81
C GLU A 686 32.16 -30.93 24.57
N ASN A 687 30.82 -31.00 24.61
CA ASN A 687 29.96 -31.54 23.55
C ASN A 687 30.30 -32.99 23.11
N LYS A 688 30.90 -33.79 24.01
CA LYS A 688 31.22 -35.21 23.76
C LYS A 688 30.51 -36.12 24.77
N SER A 689 30.30 -37.39 24.39
CA SER A 689 29.79 -38.43 25.29
C SER A 689 28.46 -38.08 26.00
N GLY A 690 27.60 -37.28 25.37
CA GLY A 690 26.32 -36.83 25.96
C GLY A 690 26.44 -35.67 26.95
N LEU A 691 27.64 -35.10 27.13
CA LEU A 691 27.87 -33.90 27.93
C LEU A 691 27.66 -32.62 27.10
N SER A 692 27.24 -31.56 27.79
CA SER A 692 26.94 -30.23 27.22
C SER A 692 28.19 -29.34 27.15
N GLY A 693 28.02 -28.03 26.93
CA GLY A 693 29.12 -27.07 26.89
C GLY A 693 29.97 -27.02 28.17
N GLN A 694 31.19 -26.49 28.04
CA GLN A 694 32.22 -26.45 29.10
C GLN A 694 31.71 -25.89 30.44
N THR A 695 30.94 -24.80 30.41
CA THR A 695 30.34 -24.17 31.61
C THR A 695 29.40 -25.14 32.35
N SER A 696 28.57 -25.85 31.60
CA SER A 696 27.59 -26.79 32.16
C SER A 696 28.28 -28.02 32.78
N ILE A 697 29.38 -28.49 32.19
CA ILE A 697 30.20 -29.57 32.77
C ILE A 697 30.84 -29.10 34.09
N ARG A 698 31.39 -27.89 34.13
CA ARG A 698 31.99 -27.32 35.36
C ARG A 698 30.97 -27.15 36.49
N GLU A 699 29.76 -26.69 36.18
CA GLU A 699 28.69 -26.58 37.17
C GLU A 699 28.30 -27.96 37.73
N ARG A 700 28.21 -28.99 36.88
CA ARG A 700 27.93 -30.36 37.33
C ARG A 700 29.03 -30.96 38.17
N LEU A 701 30.30 -30.81 37.77
CA LEU A 701 31.44 -31.23 38.59
C LEU A 701 31.45 -30.51 39.95
N ASN A 702 31.06 -29.24 40.00
CA ASN A 702 30.90 -28.53 41.27
C ASN A 702 29.83 -29.15 42.17
N VAL A 703 28.74 -29.66 41.59
CA VAL A 703 27.68 -30.35 42.33
C VAL A 703 28.16 -31.72 42.81
N LEU A 704 28.76 -32.53 41.93
CA LEU A 704 29.29 -33.85 42.27
C LEU A 704 30.37 -33.79 43.36
N THR A 705 31.22 -32.76 43.31
CA THR A 705 32.25 -32.54 44.34
C THR A 705 31.67 -32.05 45.65
N THR A 706 30.61 -31.24 45.63
CA THR A 706 29.87 -30.85 46.83
C THR A 706 29.10 -32.02 47.44
N LYS A 707 28.54 -32.94 46.64
CA LYS A 707 27.90 -34.18 47.10
C LYS A 707 28.91 -35.25 47.57
N GLY A 708 30.22 -35.03 47.38
CA GLY A 708 31.25 -35.99 47.74
C GLY A 708 31.38 -37.20 46.81
N ILE A 709 30.61 -37.26 45.72
CA ILE A 709 30.68 -38.30 44.68
C ILE A 709 32.01 -38.22 43.91
N VAL A 710 32.51 -37.00 43.70
CA VAL A 710 33.83 -36.74 43.13
C VAL A 710 34.68 -36.05 44.20
N LYS A 711 35.88 -36.56 44.44
CA LYS A 711 36.89 -35.98 45.36
C LYS A 711 38.14 -35.63 44.56
N PHE A 712 39.22 -35.30 45.25
CA PHE A 712 40.43 -34.82 44.60
C PHE A 712 41.69 -35.53 45.06
N VAL A 713 42.67 -35.62 44.15
CA VAL A 713 44.05 -36.01 44.44
C VAL A 713 44.96 -34.81 44.18
N LYS A 714 45.77 -34.48 45.18
CA LYS A 714 46.65 -33.31 45.21
C LYS A 714 47.99 -33.65 45.85
N GLY A 715 49.00 -32.82 45.51
CA GLY A 715 50.29 -32.80 46.19
C GLY A 715 51.03 -34.12 46.02
N ASP A 716 51.66 -34.59 47.10
CA ASP A 716 52.46 -35.82 47.12
C ASP A 716 51.66 -37.04 46.63
N ALA A 717 50.37 -37.14 47.00
CA ALA A 717 49.51 -38.23 46.54
C ALA A 717 49.27 -38.25 45.01
N ALA A 718 49.38 -37.10 44.32
CA ALA A 718 49.31 -37.07 42.86
C ALA A 718 50.67 -37.45 42.25
N SER A 719 51.76 -37.02 42.87
CA SER A 719 53.14 -37.36 42.46
C SER A 719 53.41 -38.87 42.59
N ASP A 720 52.91 -39.50 43.66
CA ASP A 720 53.01 -40.95 43.90
C ASP A 720 52.31 -41.79 42.82
N LEU A 721 51.32 -41.20 42.14
CA LEU A 721 50.61 -41.81 40.99
C LEU A 721 51.27 -41.48 39.64
N GLY A 722 52.44 -40.83 39.63
CA GLY A 722 53.13 -40.43 38.41
C GLY A 722 52.47 -39.29 37.64
N LEU A 723 51.52 -38.56 38.26
CA LEU A 723 50.85 -37.44 37.63
C LEU A 723 51.71 -36.17 37.67
N ALA A 724 51.62 -35.35 36.61
CA ALA A 724 52.34 -34.09 36.55
C ALA A 724 51.88 -33.13 37.67
N SER A 725 52.83 -32.35 38.20
CA SER A 725 52.55 -31.33 39.22
C SER A 725 51.53 -30.32 38.69
N ASP A 726 50.35 -30.30 39.30
CA ASP A 726 49.23 -29.43 38.93
C ASP A 726 49.13 -28.21 39.86
N ARG A 727 48.86 -27.03 39.28
CA ARG A 727 48.66 -25.77 40.00
C ARG A 727 47.19 -25.45 40.28
N SER A 728 46.26 -26.35 39.92
CA SER A 728 44.84 -26.06 40.10
C SER A 728 44.42 -26.04 41.57
N LYS A 729 43.41 -25.21 41.87
CA LYS A 729 42.85 -25.07 43.22
C LYS A 729 42.41 -26.43 43.79
N TYR A 730 41.85 -27.31 42.96
CA TYR A 730 41.25 -28.57 43.41
C TYR A 730 42.13 -29.80 43.19
N GLY A 731 43.04 -29.81 42.20
CA GLY A 731 43.81 -31.00 41.82
C GLY A 731 43.09 -31.87 40.79
N TYR A 732 43.52 -33.12 40.68
CA TYR A 732 42.92 -34.11 39.79
C TYR A 732 41.64 -34.69 40.39
N LEU A 733 40.65 -34.95 39.53
CA LEU A 733 39.37 -35.55 39.90
C LEU A 733 39.55 -37.04 40.21
N CYS A 734 38.95 -37.48 41.31
CA CYS A 734 38.93 -38.87 41.74
C CYS A 734 37.51 -39.30 42.08
N VAL A 735 37.15 -40.52 41.73
CA VAL A 735 35.86 -41.15 42.03
C VAL A 735 36.09 -42.42 42.86
N GLU A 736 35.05 -42.89 43.53
CA GLU A 736 35.15 -44.09 44.36
C GLU A 736 35.56 -45.30 43.50
N HIS A 737 36.48 -46.14 44.00
CA HIS A 737 37.01 -47.31 43.29
C HIS A 737 37.71 -47.01 41.94
N MET A 738 38.21 -45.80 41.73
CA MET A 738 38.97 -45.45 40.52
C MET A 738 40.31 -46.19 40.46
N GLU A 739 40.63 -46.72 39.28
CA GLU A 739 41.87 -47.46 38.98
C GLU A 739 42.60 -46.74 37.85
N LEU A 740 43.87 -46.41 38.08
CA LEU A 740 44.72 -45.73 37.12
C LEU A 740 45.70 -46.73 36.51
N ALA A 741 45.74 -46.84 35.18
CA ALA A 741 46.77 -47.64 34.52
C ALA A 741 48.15 -47.00 34.71
N THR A 742 49.14 -47.78 35.14
CA THR A 742 50.50 -47.30 35.46
C THR A 742 51.39 -47.16 34.23
N GLY A 743 50.94 -47.63 33.07
CA GLY A 743 51.75 -47.73 31.84
C GLY A 743 52.68 -48.95 31.80
N GLU A 744 52.67 -49.78 32.86
CA GLU A 744 53.34 -51.08 32.89
C GLU A 744 52.38 -52.17 32.40
N GLU A 745 52.90 -53.15 31.68
CA GLU A 745 52.13 -54.28 31.16
C GLU A 745 52.64 -55.59 31.78
N THR A 746 51.73 -56.42 32.26
CA THR A 746 52.03 -57.78 32.72
C THR A 746 51.58 -58.78 31.67
N VAL A 747 52.49 -59.68 31.28
CA VAL A 747 52.19 -60.76 30.35
C VAL A 747 51.86 -62.01 31.17
N ASP A 748 50.66 -62.55 30.97
CA ASP A 748 50.27 -63.83 31.55
C ASP A 748 51.18 -64.95 31.00
N PRO A 749 51.93 -65.65 31.85
CA PRO A 749 52.88 -66.66 31.42
C PRO A 749 52.23 -67.94 30.84
N GLU A 750 50.93 -68.17 31.06
CA GLU A 750 50.19 -69.32 30.51
C GLU A 750 49.42 -68.96 29.22
N THR A 751 48.85 -67.76 29.13
CA THR A 751 47.98 -67.36 28.01
C THR A 751 48.67 -66.42 27.00
N GLY A 752 49.77 -65.77 27.39
CA GLY A 752 50.43 -64.73 26.60
C GLY A 752 49.66 -63.41 26.52
N GLU A 753 48.56 -63.27 27.28
CA GLU A 753 47.74 -62.07 27.29
C GLU A 753 48.47 -60.92 28.01
N VAL A 754 48.55 -59.77 27.33
CA VAL A 754 49.16 -58.55 27.86
C VAL A 754 48.07 -57.75 28.57
N THR A 755 48.17 -57.63 29.89
CA THR A 755 47.22 -56.87 30.71
C THR A 755 47.90 -55.64 31.32
N PRO A 756 47.27 -54.45 31.25
CA PRO A 756 47.82 -53.27 31.89
C PRO A 756 47.77 -53.41 33.41
N VAL A 757 48.87 -53.03 34.08
CA VAL A 757 48.92 -52.91 35.54
C VAL A 757 48.15 -51.67 35.96
N HIS A 758 47.27 -51.84 36.94
CA HIS A 758 46.46 -50.75 37.48
C HIS A 758 46.79 -50.51 38.96
N VAL A 759 46.85 -49.25 39.36
CA VAL A 759 46.95 -48.82 40.75
C VAL A 759 45.63 -48.20 41.20
N ARG A 760 45.21 -48.50 42.43
CA ARG A 760 44.01 -47.90 43.01
C ARG A 760 44.26 -46.45 43.38
N VAL A 761 43.38 -45.55 42.92
CA VAL A 761 43.45 -44.12 43.21
C VAL A 761 42.66 -43.83 44.48
N PHE A 762 43.30 -43.20 45.46
CA PHE A 762 42.66 -42.77 46.69
C PHE A 762 42.55 -41.24 46.74
N PRO A 763 41.44 -40.68 47.26
CA PRO A 763 41.28 -39.23 47.39
C PRO A 763 42.17 -38.68 48.51
N SER A 764 42.87 -37.59 48.25
CA SER A 764 43.60 -36.85 49.29
C SER A 764 42.81 -35.68 49.86
N HIS A 765 41.87 -35.11 49.09
CA HIS A 765 41.07 -33.97 49.51
C HIS A 765 39.60 -34.07 49.06
N TYR A 766 38.70 -33.38 49.77
CA TYR A 766 37.29 -33.22 49.41
C TYR A 766 36.87 -31.75 49.49
N LYS A 767 35.73 -31.40 48.89
CA LYS A 767 35.14 -30.07 48.97
C LYS A 767 34.14 -30.01 50.13
N CYS A 768 34.38 -29.13 51.11
CA CYS A 768 33.42 -28.89 52.20
C CYS A 768 32.10 -28.34 51.63
N PRO A 769 30.94 -28.97 51.87
CA PRO A 769 29.67 -28.51 51.33
C PRO A 769 29.24 -27.13 51.84
N GLN A 770 29.58 -26.82 53.10
CA GLN A 770 29.17 -25.56 53.76
C GLN A 770 30.03 -24.37 53.37
N THR A 771 31.34 -24.57 53.22
CA THR A 771 32.31 -23.47 53.03
C THR A 771 32.93 -23.44 51.63
N GLY A 772 32.79 -24.52 50.86
CA GLY A 772 33.46 -24.69 49.56
C GLY A 772 34.99 -24.82 49.66
N ALA A 773 35.54 -24.91 50.87
CA ALA A 773 36.96 -25.11 51.11
C ALA A 773 37.41 -26.53 50.73
N VAL A 774 38.66 -26.65 50.29
CA VAL A 774 39.27 -27.95 49.95
C VAL A 774 40.00 -28.45 51.19
N LEU A 775 39.51 -29.54 51.78
CA LEU A 775 40.01 -30.09 53.04
C LEU A 775 40.60 -31.49 52.83
N PRO A 776 41.64 -31.89 53.58
CA PRO A 776 42.21 -33.22 53.47
C PRO A 776 41.21 -34.29 53.93
N VAL A 777 41.27 -35.47 53.32
CA VAL A 777 40.50 -36.65 53.76
C VAL A 777 41.24 -37.31 54.93
N GLU A 778 40.54 -37.61 56.02
CA GLU A 778 41.15 -38.20 57.23
C GLU A 778 41.65 -39.64 56.98
N ASN A 779 40.86 -40.46 56.28
CA ASN A 779 41.23 -41.80 55.86
C ASN A 779 40.93 -42.01 54.37
N PRO A 780 41.95 -41.95 53.49
CA PRO A 780 41.79 -42.10 52.04
C PRO A 780 41.16 -43.43 51.61
N ALA A 781 41.27 -44.49 52.42
CA ALA A 781 40.74 -45.82 52.08
C ALA A 781 39.22 -45.95 52.26
N VAL A 782 38.58 -44.99 52.95
CA VAL A 782 37.14 -45.01 53.23
C VAL A 782 36.47 -43.82 52.54
N TRP A 783 35.50 -44.09 51.68
CA TRP A 783 34.79 -43.04 50.96
C TRP A 783 33.60 -42.51 51.77
N VAL A 784 33.78 -41.41 52.47
CA VAL A 784 32.71 -40.77 53.25
C VAL A 784 31.90 -39.78 52.39
N TYR A 785 30.57 -39.87 52.45
CA TYR A 785 29.64 -38.92 51.82
C TYR A 785 29.13 -37.89 52.86
N PRO A 786 28.92 -36.61 52.47
CA PRO A 786 28.20 -35.65 53.31
C PRO A 786 26.75 -36.08 53.55
N GLU A 787 26.11 -35.62 54.63
CA GLU A 787 24.69 -35.90 54.91
C GLU A 787 23.80 -35.54 53.71
N GLY A 788 23.07 -36.54 53.16
CA GLY A 788 22.25 -36.42 51.95
C GLY A 788 23.01 -36.61 50.62
N GLY A 789 24.25 -37.11 50.66
CA GLY A 789 25.12 -37.36 49.50
C GLY A 789 25.18 -38.81 49.02
N GLU A 790 24.57 -39.76 49.76
CA GLU A 790 24.34 -41.13 49.28
C GLU A 790 23.19 -41.11 48.25
N THR A 791 23.40 -41.73 47.09
CA THR A 791 22.37 -41.92 46.05
C THR A 791 21.33 -42.94 46.46
#